data_AF-M4FHS0-F1
#
_entry.id   AF-M4FHS0-F1
#
_cell.length_a   1.000
_cell.length_b   1.000
_cell.length_c   1.000
_cell.angle_alpha   90.00
_cell.angle_beta   90.00
_cell.angle_gamma   90.00
#
_symmetry.space_group_name_H-M   'P 1'
#
loop_
_entity.id
_entity.type
_entity.pdbx_description
1 polymer ?
#
loop_
_entity_poly.entity_id
_entity_poly.type
_entity_poly.pdbx_seq_one_letter_code
_entity_poly.pdbx_strand_id
1 'polypeptide(L)'
;MSGLHNLEYFDVSENSFIGPFPTSLFTIPSLISVNLERNQFKGAIKFRNMSSSSRFKFLNFAQNNLDGPIPELISQCHNLEELHLSYNNLNGSIPKSLSKLFKLEYFCLTNNNMEGEVPSWIRRLTMVAFSNNSFNSFGTSSQVLDKTQVKWLDLSSNALQGPLPRWICKLTSIEILILSNNLLNGSIPPCLKNSTTSLTDLVLRNNSFSGTLPDIFSNATKLISLDVSRNQLEGELPKSLIHCTRLQLLNVRSNRIKDTFPFWLGSLPSLHVLILRSNKFHGPHVSTKFQSLRVIDVSHNDFTGTLPTFYFSEWLEMTTVGVEDDSFMISDVPYMGKVLNATASYISSMEIVNKGVEMEFKRINQDYKTVDFSGNRFCGNIPESIGLLKELRHLNLSGNAFTGNIPQSLGDLTKLESLDLSKNQLSGQIPQNLGGLSFVSTMNFSHNLLEGPVPRSTQFQGQSCSSFMDNLKLYGLEDICGETHMKNPVSEVPAEKEEQVVNWIAAVIAYGPGVFCGFVIGHILTSQAIYDVIAELFPVMLTPLKVSKTLPRTEKGKRDAMECFRVSPPIPKLSFFSNSRNSTSQRFIIPSCRERRNRDEPLSTSSPYSILGVEPNCSSLELKAAFRAKVKQYHPDVNREGSSSDVMIRRIIQAYEVLTNTSRAEIIEGECLDPFDNPECEALDVFVNEVLCFGKRCSYPCFKTASHVFSCDSTGTARAMSQGRGEDYRVQSAVNQCPRSCIHYVTPSQRIILEELLDSVLDKPYDCSAEAELLYALIVKAQFENNRYRKPKKKQPESSSKHVDWL
;
A
#
# COMPACT_ATOMS: atom_id res chain seq x y z
N MET A 1 -44.97 -15.62 38.39
CA MET A 1 -44.30 -14.33 38.10
C MET A 1 -45.21 -13.13 38.35
N SER A 2 -46.48 -13.10 37.92
CA SER A 2 -47.39 -11.95 38.06
C SER A 2 -47.59 -11.38 39.48
N GLY A 3 -47.31 -12.14 40.54
CA GLY A 3 -47.33 -11.65 41.94
C GLY A 3 -46.08 -10.85 42.38
N LEU A 4 -45.08 -10.69 41.52
CA LEU A 4 -43.83 -9.98 41.82
C LEU A 4 -43.96 -8.48 41.56
N HIS A 5 -44.93 -7.84 42.23
CA HIS A 5 -45.41 -6.47 41.94
C HIS A 5 -44.38 -5.34 42.11
N ASN A 6 -43.23 -5.62 42.75
CA ASN A 6 -42.14 -4.66 42.99
C ASN A 6 -40.87 -4.98 42.17
N LEU A 7 -40.90 -5.98 41.29
CA LEU A 7 -39.73 -6.40 40.51
C LEU A 7 -39.40 -5.35 39.43
N GLU A 8 -38.22 -4.73 39.50
CA GLU A 8 -37.77 -3.72 38.53
C GLU A 8 -36.80 -4.29 37.48
N TYR A 9 -35.98 -5.26 37.84
CA TYR A 9 -34.97 -5.88 36.96
C TYR A 9 -35.16 -7.40 36.97
N PHE A 10 -35.24 -8.01 35.79
CA PHE A 10 -35.28 -9.46 35.62
C PHE A 10 -34.19 -9.88 34.64
N ASP A 11 -33.11 -10.45 35.17
CA ASP A 11 -32.03 -11.04 34.39
C ASP A 11 -32.00 -12.55 34.62
N VAL A 12 -32.04 -13.31 33.52
CA VAL A 12 -31.85 -14.76 33.49
C VAL A 12 -30.97 -15.17 32.30
N SER A 13 -30.10 -14.26 31.87
CA SER A 13 -29.21 -14.49 30.73
C SER A 13 -28.15 -15.56 31.00
N GLU A 14 -27.53 -16.08 29.94
CA GLU A 14 -26.44 -17.08 30.00
C GLU A 14 -26.86 -18.38 30.71
N ASN A 15 -28.02 -18.90 30.36
CA ASN A 15 -28.66 -20.04 31.01
C ASN A 15 -29.20 -21.07 30.00
N SER A 16 -29.79 -22.15 30.51
CA SER A 16 -30.43 -23.19 29.69
C SER A 16 -31.95 -23.20 29.84
N PHE A 17 -32.59 -22.04 30.00
CA PHE A 17 -34.05 -21.97 30.10
C PHE A 17 -34.71 -22.30 28.76
N ILE A 18 -35.57 -23.32 28.78
CA ILE A 18 -36.36 -23.81 27.64
C ILE A 18 -37.83 -23.39 27.78
N GLY A 19 -38.54 -23.32 26.64
CA GLY A 19 -39.99 -23.19 26.60
C GLY A 19 -40.50 -21.92 25.92
N PRO A 20 -41.80 -21.61 26.02
CA PRO A 20 -42.38 -20.45 25.37
C PRO A 20 -41.86 -19.13 25.96
N PHE A 21 -41.80 -18.08 25.14
CA PHE A 21 -41.52 -16.71 25.58
C PHE A 21 -42.35 -16.33 26.85
N PRO A 22 -41.72 -15.78 27.91
CA PRO A 22 -42.36 -15.58 29.22
C PRO A 22 -43.34 -14.39 29.28
N THR A 23 -44.45 -14.48 28.53
CA THR A 23 -45.48 -13.42 28.35
C THR A 23 -45.98 -12.75 29.64
N SER A 24 -45.87 -13.44 30.79
CA SER A 24 -46.34 -12.94 32.09
C SER A 24 -45.44 -11.86 32.70
N LEU A 25 -44.16 -11.73 32.31
CA LEU A 25 -43.29 -10.65 32.77
C LEU A 25 -43.87 -9.27 32.40
N PHE A 26 -44.48 -9.16 31.22
CA PHE A 26 -45.08 -7.94 30.69
C PHE A 26 -46.41 -7.55 31.33
N THR A 27 -46.85 -8.32 32.35
CA THR A 27 -47.97 -7.95 33.24
C THR A 27 -47.50 -7.30 34.55
N ILE A 28 -46.19 -7.24 34.81
CA ILE A 28 -45.60 -6.63 36.01
C ILE A 28 -45.40 -5.12 35.76
N PRO A 29 -46.14 -4.22 36.43
CA PRO A 29 -46.10 -2.78 36.13
C PRO A 29 -44.80 -2.10 36.59
N SER A 30 -44.09 -2.70 37.53
CA SER A 30 -42.80 -2.21 38.03
C SER A 30 -41.63 -2.51 37.10
N LEU A 31 -41.76 -3.37 36.09
CA LEU A 31 -40.60 -3.91 35.39
C LEU A 31 -39.96 -2.87 34.43
N ILE A 32 -38.65 -2.67 34.57
CA ILE A 32 -37.82 -1.68 33.86
C ILE A 32 -36.86 -2.37 32.89
N SER A 33 -36.21 -3.44 33.33
CA SER A 33 -35.24 -4.20 32.54
C SER A 33 -35.62 -5.68 32.47
N VAL A 34 -35.53 -6.26 31.27
CA VAL A 34 -35.68 -7.70 31.03
C VAL A 34 -34.50 -8.17 30.18
N ASN A 35 -33.70 -9.09 30.71
CA ASN A 35 -32.61 -9.74 29.99
C ASN A 35 -32.83 -11.26 29.99
N LEU A 36 -32.99 -11.81 28.79
CA LEU A 36 -33.17 -13.24 28.51
C LEU A 36 -32.04 -13.79 27.60
N GLU A 37 -30.95 -13.04 27.37
CA GLU A 37 -29.92 -13.40 26.38
C GLU A 37 -29.35 -14.81 26.61
N ARG A 38 -28.91 -15.51 25.55
CA ARG A 38 -28.20 -16.81 25.64
C ARG A 38 -29.03 -17.84 26.40
N ASN A 39 -30.19 -18.17 25.85
CA ASN A 39 -31.12 -19.17 26.36
C ASN A 39 -31.77 -19.96 25.22
N GLN A 40 -32.76 -20.81 25.53
CA GLN A 40 -33.48 -21.66 24.58
C GLN A 40 -34.99 -21.36 24.57
N PHE A 41 -35.37 -20.09 24.80
CA PHE A 41 -36.75 -19.65 24.68
C PHE A 41 -37.19 -19.68 23.21
N LYS A 42 -38.40 -20.18 22.95
CA LYS A 42 -38.95 -20.42 21.61
C LYS A 42 -40.37 -19.90 21.44
N GLY A 43 -40.83 -19.83 20.18
CA GLY A 43 -42.16 -19.33 19.87
C GLY A 43 -42.24 -17.80 19.89
N ALA A 44 -43.20 -17.27 19.14
CA ALA A 44 -43.35 -15.83 18.97
C ALA A 44 -43.52 -15.03 20.27
N ILE A 45 -42.81 -13.89 20.30
CA ILE A 45 -42.90 -12.84 21.30
C ILE A 45 -44.36 -12.40 21.41
N LYS A 46 -44.95 -12.46 22.61
CA LYS A 46 -46.37 -12.18 22.84
C LYS A 46 -46.59 -11.37 24.12
N PHE A 47 -47.37 -10.32 24.00
CA PHE A 47 -47.78 -9.44 25.11
C PHE A 47 -49.25 -9.74 25.44
N ARG A 48 -49.52 -10.30 26.63
CA ARG A 48 -50.86 -10.82 26.97
C ARG A 48 -51.83 -9.73 27.45
N ASN A 49 -51.30 -8.69 28.07
CA ASN A 49 -51.92 -7.39 28.37
C ASN A 49 -50.78 -6.49 28.87
N MET A 50 -50.35 -5.50 28.09
CA MET A 50 -49.41 -4.49 28.57
C MET A 50 -50.17 -3.39 29.31
N SER A 51 -49.62 -2.95 30.44
CA SER A 51 -50.11 -1.73 31.10
C SER A 51 -49.69 -0.50 30.30
N SER A 52 -50.58 0.48 30.16
CA SER A 52 -50.35 1.72 29.40
C SER A 52 -49.25 2.62 29.99
N SER A 53 -48.85 2.38 31.24
CA SER A 53 -47.80 3.11 31.96
C SER A 53 -46.47 2.34 32.01
N SER A 54 -46.10 1.63 30.93
CA SER A 54 -44.90 0.78 30.85
C SER A 54 -43.61 1.52 31.25
N ARG A 55 -42.84 0.94 32.20
CA ARG A 55 -41.52 1.44 32.62
C ARG A 55 -40.34 0.82 31.88
N PHE A 56 -40.58 -0.08 30.91
CA PHE A 56 -39.50 -0.76 30.18
C PHE A 56 -38.54 0.22 29.50
N LYS A 57 -37.26 0.14 29.86
CA LYS A 57 -36.12 0.84 29.27
C LYS A 57 -35.23 -0.11 28.46
N PHE A 58 -34.98 -1.31 28.97
CA PHE A 58 -34.08 -2.30 28.38
C PHE A 58 -34.82 -3.62 28.16
N LEU A 59 -34.81 -4.12 26.93
CA LEU A 59 -35.32 -5.45 26.57
C LEU A 59 -34.27 -6.17 25.71
N ASN A 60 -33.65 -7.21 26.27
CA ASN A 60 -32.73 -8.09 25.55
C ASN A 60 -33.27 -9.52 25.51
N PHE A 61 -33.61 -9.99 24.32
CA PHE A 61 -34.03 -11.37 24.03
C PHE A 61 -33.10 -12.03 22.98
N ALA A 62 -31.88 -11.52 22.80
CA ALA A 62 -30.97 -12.01 21.78
C ALA A 62 -30.44 -13.43 22.08
N GLN A 63 -29.88 -14.11 21.07
CA GLN A 63 -29.30 -15.46 21.19
C GLN A 63 -30.26 -16.47 21.84
N ASN A 64 -31.40 -16.69 21.17
CA ASN A 64 -32.50 -17.56 21.58
C ASN A 64 -33.13 -18.24 20.34
N ASN A 65 -34.23 -18.99 20.52
CA ASN A 65 -34.97 -19.68 19.47
C ASN A 65 -36.35 -19.04 19.18
N LEU A 66 -36.51 -17.74 19.43
CA LEU A 66 -37.79 -17.04 19.20
C LEU A 66 -38.10 -16.96 17.69
N ASP A 67 -39.39 -16.92 17.35
CA ASP A 67 -39.87 -16.96 15.96
C ASP A 67 -40.96 -15.92 15.67
N GLY A 68 -41.38 -15.81 14.41
CA GLY A 68 -42.50 -14.95 14.00
C GLY A 68 -42.18 -13.45 14.01
N PRO A 69 -43.20 -12.59 13.82
CA PRO A 69 -42.99 -11.16 13.65
C PRO A 69 -42.77 -10.40 14.95
N ILE A 70 -41.98 -9.33 14.87
CA ILE A 70 -41.85 -8.33 15.95
C ILE A 70 -43.25 -7.76 16.27
N PRO A 71 -43.77 -7.89 17.50
CA PRO A 71 -45.14 -7.44 17.80
C PRO A 71 -45.28 -5.93 17.84
N GLU A 72 -46.31 -5.39 17.18
CA GLU A 72 -46.65 -3.96 17.20
C GLU A 72 -46.83 -3.40 18.62
N LEU A 73 -47.23 -4.24 19.57
CA LEU A 73 -47.42 -3.86 20.98
C LEU A 73 -46.13 -3.36 21.66
N ILE A 74 -44.95 -3.69 21.13
CA ILE A 74 -43.67 -3.10 21.60
C ILE A 74 -43.69 -1.57 21.47
N SER A 75 -44.45 -1.01 20.53
CA SER A 75 -44.62 0.45 20.39
C SER A 75 -45.30 1.14 21.58
N GLN A 76 -45.85 0.39 22.54
CA GLN A 76 -46.40 0.89 23.80
C GLN A 76 -45.33 1.04 24.91
N CYS A 77 -44.12 0.51 24.72
CA CYS A 77 -42.98 0.74 25.61
C CYS A 77 -42.39 2.15 25.39
N HIS A 78 -43.15 3.21 25.64
CA HIS A 78 -42.73 4.60 25.36
C HIS A 78 -41.46 5.07 26.11
N ASN A 79 -40.99 4.29 27.09
CA ASN A 79 -39.74 4.51 27.81
C ASN A 79 -38.54 3.69 27.28
N LEU A 80 -38.71 2.89 26.22
CA LEU A 80 -37.69 1.96 25.73
C LEU A 80 -36.51 2.72 25.13
N GLU A 81 -35.33 2.41 25.63
CA GLU A 81 -34.02 2.97 25.28
C GLU A 81 -33.17 1.94 24.52
N GLU A 82 -33.32 0.65 24.85
CA GLU A 82 -32.61 -0.46 24.20
C GLU A 82 -33.55 -1.64 23.84
N LEU A 83 -33.39 -2.16 22.61
CA LEU A 83 -34.08 -3.36 22.12
C LEU A 83 -33.11 -4.29 21.38
N HIS A 84 -32.74 -5.40 22.02
CA HIS A 84 -31.84 -6.42 21.46
C HIS A 84 -32.61 -7.70 21.14
N LEU A 85 -32.65 -8.07 19.85
CA LEU A 85 -33.39 -9.22 19.31
C LEU A 85 -32.52 -10.11 18.38
N SER A 86 -31.24 -9.77 18.20
CA SER A 86 -30.29 -10.48 17.34
C SER A 86 -30.18 -11.98 17.65
N TYR A 87 -29.79 -12.80 16.67
CA TYR A 87 -29.62 -14.25 16.79
C TYR A 87 -30.91 -14.94 17.29
N ASN A 88 -31.97 -14.83 16.48
CA ASN A 88 -33.26 -15.51 16.63
C ASN A 88 -33.79 -15.90 15.23
N ASN A 89 -35.03 -16.40 15.14
CA ASN A 89 -35.72 -16.74 13.89
C ASN A 89 -36.89 -15.79 13.61
N LEU A 90 -36.77 -14.50 14.01
CA LEU A 90 -37.83 -13.51 13.82
C LEU A 90 -37.97 -13.15 12.34
N ASN A 91 -39.20 -12.88 11.88
CA ASN A 91 -39.51 -12.71 10.46
C ASN A 91 -40.51 -11.57 10.17
N GLY A 92 -40.85 -11.38 8.89
CA GLY A 92 -41.70 -10.28 8.45
C GLY A 92 -41.00 -8.93 8.49
N SER A 93 -41.75 -7.85 8.31
CA SER A 93 -41.21 -6.48 8.29
C SER A 93 -41.15 -5.82 9.68
N ILE A 94 -40.20 -4.90 9.89
CA ILE A 94 -40.18 -4.04 11.10
C ILE A 94 -41.48 -3.21 11.15
N PRO A 95 -42.33 -3.35 12.18
CA PRO A 95 -43.62 -2.68 12.20
C PRO A 95 -43.49 -1.16 12.26
N LYS A 96 -44.26 -0.45 11.43
CA LYS A 96 -44.18 1.02 11.31
C LYS A 96 -44.57 1.75 12.61
N SER A 97 -45.34 1.06 13.47
CA SER A 97 -45.69 1.50 14.82
C SER A 97 -44.50 1.72 15.76
N LEU A 98 -43.35 1.04 15.57
CA LEU A 98 -42.13 1.25 16.38
C LEU A 98 -41.54 2.67 16.23
N SER A 99 -41.93 3.43 15.20
CA SER A 99 -41.56 4.85 15.07
C SER A 99 -42.01 5.76 16.24
N LYS A 100 -42.93 5.27 17.09
CA LYS A 100 -43.39 5.94 18.33
C LYS A 100 -42.41 5.82 19.50
N LEU A 101 -41.35 5.05 19.38
CA LEU A 101 -40.34 4.82 20.43
C LEU A 101 -39.29 5.93 20.43
N PHE A 102 -39.70 7.15 20.81
CA PHE A 102 -38.87 8.36 20.71
C PHE A 102 -37.62 8.37 21.61
N LYS A 103 -37.53 7.48 22.61
CA LYS A 103 -36.34 7.29 23.46
C LYS A 103 -35.40 6.19 23.00
N LEU A 104 -35.77 5.40 21.97
CA LEU A 104 -34.96 4.27 21.54
C LEU A 104 -33.62 4.79 20.99
N GLU A 105 -32.52 4.25 21.51
CA GLU A 105 -31.16 4.57 21.09
C GLU A 105 -30.46 3.37 20.45
N TYR A 106 -30.74 2.15 20.91
CA TYR A 106 -30.08 0.93 20.44
C TYR A 106 -31.13 -0.06 19.91
N PHE A 107 -31.00 -0.48 18.65
CA PHE A 107 -31.86 -1.50 18.06
C PHE A 107 -31.06 -2.53 17.26
N CYS A 108 -31.06 -3.77 17.75
CA CYS A 108 -30.25 -4.87 17.22
C CYS A 108 -31.14 -6.03 16.75
N LEU A 109 -31.02 -6.39 15.46
CA LEU A 109 -31.75 -7.45 14.75
C LEU A 109 -30.81 -8.44 14.03
N THR A 110 -29.48 -8.28 14.15
CA THR A 110 -28.48 -9.09 13.44
C THR A 110 -28.76 -10.60 13.52
N ASN A 111 -28.63 -11.34 12.41
CA ASN A 111 -28.97 -12.77 12.31
C ASN A 111 -30.43 -13.06 12.68
N ASN A 112 -31.35 -12.72 11.78
CA ASN A 112 -32.77 -13.07 11.81
C ASN A 112 -33.29 -13.26 10.37
N ASN A 113 -34.60 -13.51 10.20
CA ASN A 113 -35.28 -13.66 8.92
C ASN A 113 -36.17 -12.43 8.58
N MET A 114 -35.80 -11.23 9.04
CA MET A 114 -36.58 -10.01 8.82
C MET A 114 -36.50 -9.55 7.36
N GLU A 115 -37.58 -8.96 6.84
CA GLU A 115 -37.73 -8.60 5.42
C GLU A 115 -38.31 -7.19 5.19
N GLY A 116 -38.38 -6.79 3.92
CA GLY A 116 -39.04 -5.54 3.50
C GLY A 116 -38.15 -4.29 3.58
N GLU A 117 -38.76 -3.15 3.90
CA GLU A 117 -38.06 -1.85 3.96
C GLU A 117 -37.35 -1.62 5.30
N VAL A 118 -36.11 -1.12 5.27
CA VAL A 118 -35.42 -0.54 6.43
C VAL A 118 -36.06 0.83 6.73
N PRO A 119 -36.79 1.02 7.84
CA PRO A 119 -37.60 2.22 8.03
C PRO A 119 -36.75 3.47 8.22
N SER A 120 -37.05 4.56 7.49
CA SER A 120 -36.19 5.77 7.49
C SER A 120 -36.03 6.47 8.85
N TRP A 121 -36.85 6.12 9.86
CA TRP A 121 -36.76 6.65 11.21
C TRP A 121 -35.56 6.14 12.02
N ILE A 122 -34.88 5.05 11.59
CA ILE A 122 -33.67 4.54 12.29
C ILE A 122 -32.55 5.59 12.42
N ARG A 123 -32.59 6.64 11.57
CA ARG A 123 -31.66 7.79 11.60
C ARG A 123 -31.63 8.56 12.94
N ARG A 124 -32.62 8.38 13.82
CA ARG A 124 -32.66 9.02 15.16
C ARG A 124 -31.92 8.23 16.24
N LEU A 125 -31.71 6.94 16.03
CA LEU A 125 -31.07 6.01 16.96
C LEU A 125 -29.57 6.34 17.09
N THR A 126 -28.93 5.84 18.14
CA THR A 126 -27.48 5.89 18.35
C THR A 126 -26.78 4.72 17.65
N MET A 127 -27.36 3.51 17.73
CA MET A 127 -26.87 2.28 17.13
C MET A 127 -27.97 1.51 16.41
N VAL A 128 -27.64 1.00 15.21
CA VAL A 128 -28.47 0.13 14.39
C VAL A 128 -27.64 -1.04 13.88
N ALA A 129 -28.03 -2.26 14.24
CA ALA A 129 -27.34 -3.49 13.81
C ALA A 129 -28.35 -4.50 13.26
N PHE A 130 -28.62 -4.46 11.94
CA PHE A 130 -29.63 -5.28 11.24
C PHE A 130 -28.99 -6.27 10.26
N SER A 131 -27.72 -6.62 10.46
CA SER A 131 -26.95 -7.46 9.53
C SER A 131 -27.47 -8.89 9.39
N ASN A 132 -27.22 -9.53 8.25
CA ASN A 132 -27.66 -10.90 7.96
C ASN A 132 -29.18 -11.10 8.17
N ASN A 133 -29.95 -10.45 7.30
CA ASN A 133 -31.40 -10.48 7.22
C ASN A 133 -31.82 -10.43 5.73
N SER A 134 -33.10 -10.27 5.42
CA SER A 134 -33.67 -10.18 4.06
C SER A 134 -34.27 -8.80 3.75
N PHE A 135 -33.77 -7.72 4.35
CA PHE A 135 -34.20 -6.36 4.00
C PHE A 135 -33.80 -6.02 2.56
N ASN A 136 -34.73 -5.45 1.78
CA ASN A 136 -34.56 -5.27 0.33
C ASN A 136 -34.53 -3.81 -0.14
N SER A 137 -34.92 -2.86 0.71
CA SER A 137 -35.07 -1.46 0.33
C SER A 137 -34.90 -0.51 1.51
N PHE A 138 -34.62 0.77 1.23
CA PHE A 138 -34.69 1.84 2.22
C PHE A 138 -36.05 2.52 2.17
N GLY A 139 -36.71 2.66 3.32
CA GLY A 139 -38.00 3.35 3.38
C GLY A 139 -37.88 4.82 2.99
N THR A 140 -38.91 5.34 2.34
CA THR A 140 -38.91 6.75 1.89
C THR A 140 -38.95 7.70 3.09
N SER A 141 -38.20 8.81 3.01
CA SER A 141 -38.28 9.88 4.02
C SER A 141 -39.30 10.91 3.61
N SER A 142 -40.46 10.93 4.27
CA SER A 142 -41.30 12.12 4.33
C SER A 142 -40.53 13.30 4.96
N GLN A 143 -40.93 14.52 4.62
CA GLN A 143 -40.15 15.73 4.86
C GLN A 143 -40.28 16.23 6.31
N VAL A 144 -39.40 15.80 7.22
CA VAL A 144 -39.25 16.38 8.57
C VAL A 144 -37.77 16.51 8.92
N LEU A 145 -37.40 17.60 9.62
CA LEU A 145 -36.06 17.81 10.19
C LEU A 145 -35.90 17.00 11.49
N ASP A 146 -35.77 15.68 11.38
CA ASP A 146 -35.28 14.87 12.50
C ASP A 146 -33.79 15.12 12.75
N LYS A 147 -33.42 15.34 14.01
CA LYS A 147 -32.02 15.33 14.47
C LYS A 147 -31.44 13.93 14.28
N THR A 148 -30.45 13.79 13.41
CA THR A 148 -29.70 12.55 13.19
C THR A 148 -28.67 12.33 14.29
N GLN A 149 -28.59 11.13 14.86
CA GLN A 149 -27.66 10.82 15.95
C GLN A 149 -26.91 9.48 15.77
N VAL A 150 -27.12 8.77 14.66
CA VAL A 150 -26.51 7.45 14.42
C VAL A 150 -24.99 7.55 14.43
N LYS A 151 -24.36 6.75 15.30
CA LYS A 151 -22.93 6.50 15.38
C LYS A 151 -22.54 5.18 14.72
N TRP A 152 -23.40 4.16 14.83
CA TRP A 152 -23.19 2.84 14.26
C TRP A 152 -24.37 2.46 13.36
N LEU A 153 -24.11 2.20 12.08
CA LEU A 153 -25.08 1.70 11.13
C LEU A 153 -24.51 0.47 10.41
N ASP A 154 -24.94 -0.72 10.83
CA ASP A 154 -24.66 -1.98 10.15
C ASP A 154 -25.95 -2.54 9.56
N LEU A 155 -26.00 -2.58 8.23
CA LEU A 155 -27.06 -3.20 7.42
C LEU A 155 -26.46 -4.26 6.47
N SER A 156 -25.28 -4.80 6.78
CA SER A 156 -24.56 -5.72 5.90
C SER A 156 -25.28 -7.06 5.70
N SER A 157 -24.94 -7.77 4.63
CA SER A 157 -25.49 -9.11 4.33
C SER A 157 -27.02 -9.09 4.28
N ASN A 158 -27.56 -8.32 3.35
CA ASN A 158 -28.99 -8.14 3.11
C ASN A 158 -29.24 -8.08 1.60
N ALA A 159 -30.50 -7.85 1.18
CA ALA A 159 -30.90 -7.72 -0.22
C ALA A 159 -31.08 -6.26 -0.66
N LEU A 160 -30.48 -5.28 0.04
CA LEU A 160 -30.74 -3.85 -0.19
C LEU A 160 -30.31 -3.44 -1.60
N GLN A 161 -31.26 -2.98 -2.42
CA GLN A 161 -31.02 -2.62 -3.81
C GLN A 161 -31.15 -1.11 -4.07
N GLY A 162 -30.51 -0.63 -5.14
CA GLY A 162 -30.57 0.76 -5.59
C GLY A 162 -29.52 1.69 -4.97
N PRO A 163 -29.61 3.00 -5.22
CA PRO A 163 -28.59 3.96 -4.78
C PRO A 163 -28.69 4.31 -3.29
N LEU A 164 -27.56 4.74 -2.72
CA LEU A 164 -27.50 5.21 -1.33
C LEU A 164 -28.49 6.37 -1.10
N PRO A 165 -29.36 6.28 -0.08
CA PRO A 165 -30.47 7.20 0.08
C PRO A 165 -30.00 8.57 0.58
N ARG A 166 -30.60 9.65 0.06
CA ARG A 166 -30.19 11.05 0.33
C ARG A 166 -30.13 11.45 1.82
N TRP A 167 -30.74 10.70 2.74
CA TRP A 167 -30.61 10.95 4.18
C TRP A 167 -29.23 10.56 4.74
N ILE A 168 -28.45 9.72 4.05
CA ILE A 168 -27.09 9.35 4.47
C ILE A 168 -26.17 10.58 4.55
N CYS A 169 -26.38 11.56 3.66
CA CYS A 169 -25.71 12.86 3.63
C CYS A 169 -25.89 13.72 4.90
N LYS A 170 -26.80 13.34 5.80
CA LYS A 170 -27.10 14.04 7.05
C LYS A 170 -26.44 13.40 8.28
N LEU A 171 -25.83 12.22 8.16
CA LEU A 171 -25.25 11.48 9.29
C LEU A 171 -23.89 12.07 9.73
N THR A 172 -23.88 13.29 10.25
CA THR A 172 -22.64 14.00 10.66
C THR A 172 -21.93 13.36 11.87
N SER A 173 -22.64 12.55 12.65
CA SER A 173 -22.13 11.86 13.86
C SER A 173 -21.76 10.39 13.64
N ILE A 174 -21.82 9.87 12.41
CA ILE A 174 -21.52 8.47 12.12
C ILE A 174 -20.04 8.16 12.37
N GLU A 175 -19.78 7.13 13.16
CA GLU A 175 -18.44 6.56 13.39
C GLU A 175 -18.26 5.35 12.47
N ILE A 176 -19.25 4.46 12.38
CA ILE A 176 -19.15 3.19 11.65
C ILE A 176 -20.33 3.02 10.68
N LEU A 177 -20.01 2.83 9.41
CA LEU A 177 -20.97 2.61 8.32
C LEU A 177 -20.63 1.34 7.55
N ILE A 178 -21.44 0.29 7.76
CA ILE A 178 -21.26 -1.04 7.19
C ILE A 178 -22.49 -1.40 6.36
N LEU A 179 -22.32 -1.44 5.04
CA LEU A 179 -23.36 -1.73 4.05
C LEU A 179 -22.93 -2.85 3.08
N SER A 180 -21.92 -3.63 3.46
CA SER A 180 -21.34 -4.69 2.64
C SER A 180 -22.30 -5.85 2.36
N ASN A 181 -22.01 -6.66 1.33
CA ASN A 181 -22.81 -7.81 0.93
C ASN A 181 -24.29 -7.42 0.69
N ASN A 182 -24.52 -6.53 -0.27
CA ASN A 182 -25.85 -6.06 -0.66
C ASN A 182 -25.91 -5.86 -2.20
N LEU A 183 -27.04 -5.35 -2.70
CA LEU A 183 -27.30 -5.08 -4.13
C LEU A 183 -27.28 -3.56 -4.44
N LEU A 184 -26.58 -2.77 -3.62
CA LEU A 184 -26.54 -1.31 -3.74
C LEU A 184 -25.78 -0.89 -4.99
N ASN A 185 -26.22 0.19 -5.64
CA ASN A 185 -25.66 0.62 -6.93
C ASN A 185 -25.56 2.15 -7.07
N GLY A 186 -25.21 2.62 -8.27
CA GLY A 186 -24.92 4.04 -8.53
C GLY A 186 -23.59 4.47 -7.90
N SER A 187 -23.38 5.78 -7.78
CA SER A 187 -22.13 6.34 -7.23
C SER A 187 -22.17 6.54 -5.73
N ILE A 188 -20.99 6.45 -5.09
CA ILE A 188 -20.79 6.80 -3.68
C ILE A 188 -20.99 8.32 -3.53
N PRO A 189 -21.96 8.81 -2.74
CA PRO A 189 -22.27 10.24 -2.70
C PRO A 189 -21.14 11.11 -2.12
N PRO A 190 -20.66 12.17 -2.84
CA PRO A 190 -19.65 13.09 -2.33
C PRO A 190 -20.07 13.83 -1.04
N CYS A 191 -21.37 13.86 -0.72
CA CYS A 191 -21.91 14.41 0.53
C CYS A 191 -21.41 13.70 1.80
N LEU A 192 -20.85 12.48 1.69
CA LEU A 192 -20.23 11.77 2.81
C LEU A 192 -19.04 12.54 3.42
N LYS A 193 -18.51 13.57 2.73
CA LYS A 193 -17.58 14.56 3.31
C LYS A 193 -18.12 15.27 4.57
N ASN A 194 -19.44 15.32 4.75
CA ASN A 194 -20.09 15.84 5.96
C ASN A 194 -19.89 14.96 7.20
N SER A 195 -19.44 13.72 7.02
CA SER A 195 -19.33 12.68 8.07
C SER A 195 -17.89 12.34 8.45
N THR A 196 -16.90 12.71 7.63
CA THR A 196 -15.52 12.20 7.74
C THR A 196 -14.78 12.64 9.00
N THR A 197 -15.22 13.71 9.67
CA THR A 197 -14.68 14.14 10.98
C THR A 197 -15.07 13.23 12.15
N SER A 198 -16.02 12.30 11.94
CA SER A 198 -16.49 11.32 12.93
C SER A 198 -16.15 9.88 12.51
N LEU A 199 -16.17 9.60 11.21
CA LEU A 199 -16.05 8.27 10.60
C LEU A 199 -14.70 7.58 10.93
N THR A 200 -14.78 6.38 11.49
CA THR A 200 -13.67 5.44 11.72
C THR A 200 -13.66 4.30 10.70
N ASP A 201 -14.83 3.81 10.28
CA ASP A 201 -14.93 2.64 9.40
C ASP A 201 -15.97 2.85 8.29
N LEU A 202 -15.55 2.69 7.04
CA LEU A 202 -16.41 2.75 5.85
C LEU A 202 -16.31 1.44 5.05
N VAL A 203 -17.35 0.62 5.14
CA VAL A 203 -17.34 -0.76 4.65
C VAL A 203 -18.50 -0.95 3.65
N LEU A 204 -18.18 -0.80 2.36
CA LEU A 204 -19.10 -0.89 1.23
C LEU A 204 -18.83 -2.13 0.33
N ARG A 205 -17.93 -3.03 0.78
CA ARG A 205 -17.51 -4.26 0.10
C ARG A 205 -18.67 -5.08 -0.48
N ASN A 206 -18.49 -5.65 -1.67
CA ASN A 206 -19.42 -6.61 -2.29
C ASN A 206 -20.82 -6.00 -2.52
N ASN A 207 -20.84 -5.05 -3.47
CA ASN A 207 -22.00 -4.31 -3.94
C ASN A 207 -21.83 -4.04 -5.46
N SER A 208 -22.70 -3.21 -6.05
CA SER A 208 -22.62 -2.75 -7.44
C SER A 208 -22.37 -1.23 -7.57
N PHE A 209 -21.60 -0.64 -6.65
CA PHE A 209 -21.23 0.78 -6.74
C PHE A 209 -20.34 1.07 -7.95
N SER A 210 -20.57 2.18 -8.62
CA SER A 210 -20.01 2.52 -9.94
C SER A 210 -19.56 3.98 -10.03
N GLY A 211 -18.61 4.28 -10.91
CA GLY A 211 -17.99 5.61 -11.04
C GLY A 211 -16.83 5.79 -10.06
N THR A 212 -16.42 7.02 -9.79
CA THR A 212 -15.23 7.28 -8.96
C THR A 212 -15.47 7.15 -7.46
N LEU A 213 -14.41 6.78 -6.73
CA LEU A 213 -14.35 6.94 -5.27
C LEU A 213 -14.14 8.44 -4.96
N PRO A 214 -15.10 9.16 -4.33
CA PRO A 214 -15.07 10.61 -4.28
C PRO A 214 -14.02 11.17 -3.30
N ASP A 215 -13.45 12.33 -3.62
CA ASP A 215 -12.41 13.00 -2.81
C ASP A 215 -12.99 13.69 -1.55
N ILE A 216 -13.40 12.87 -0.59
CA ILE A 216 -14.07 13.28 0.65
C ILE A 216 -13.14 13.29 1.87
N PHE A 217 -11.93 12.74 1.75
CA PHE A 217 -11.10 12.29 2.87
C PHE A 217 -10.21 13.38 3.48
N SER A 218 -10.27 14.63 3.00
CA SER A 218 -9.44 15.76 3.47
C SER A 218 -9.47 15.97 4.99
N ASN A 219 -10.61 15.66 5.64
CA ASN A 219 -10.83 15.83 7.08
C ASN A 219 -10.98 14.47 7.82
N ALA A 220 -10.65 13.35 7.17
CA ALA A 220 -10.89 11.99 7.66
C ALA A 220 -9.82 11.48 8.66
N THR A 221 -9.38 12.33 9.58
CA THR A 221 -8.28 12.04 10.53
C THR A 221 -8.59 10.94 11.56
N LYS A 222 -9.84 10.48 11.62
CA LYS A 222 -10.28 9.33 12.45
C LYS A 222 -10.41 8.02 11.70
N LEU A 223 -10.33 8.03 10.36
CA LEU A 223 -10.57 6.85 9.54
C LEU A 223 -9.49 5.79 9.79
N ILE A 224 -9.91 4.59 10.17
CA ILE A 224 -9.10 3.39 10.45
C ILE A 224 -9.24 2.38 9.30
N SER A 225 -10.46 2.22 8.76
CA SER A 225 -10.76 1.18 7.76
C SER A 225 -11.57 1.74 6.59
N LEU A 226 -11.12 1.44 5.37
CA LEU A 226 -11.83 1.71 4.12
C LEU A 226 -11.83 0.45 3.24
N ASP A 227 -12.96 -0.25 3.17
CA ASP A 227 -13.17 -1.39 2.27
C ASP A 227 -14.30 -1.10 1.28
N VAL A 228 -13.92 -0.94 0.01
CA VAL A 228 -14.83 -0.77 -1.14
C VAL A 228 -14.62 -1.88 -2.18
N SER A 229 -14.01 -3.01 -1.79
CA SER A 229 -13.69 -4.12 -2.68
C SER A 229 -14.91 -4.85 -3.23
N ARG A 230 -14.75 -5.60 -4.33
CA ARG A 230 -15.86 -6.28 -5.07
C ARG A 230 -16.98 -5.27 -5.42
N ASN A 231 -16.66 -4.29 -6.26
CA ASN A 231 -17.57 -3.27 -6.77
C ASN A 231 -17.23 -2.95 -8.25
N GLN A 232 -17.80 -1.88 -8.82
CA GLN A 232 -17.55 -1.43 -10.19
C GLN A 232 -16.92 -0.02 -10.24
N LEU A 233 -16.18 0.37 -9.19
CA LEU A 233 -15.55 1.70 -9.08
C LEU A 233 -14.40 1.86 -10.09
N GLU A 234 -14.18 3.08 -10.57
CA GLU A 234 -13.19 3.41 -11.62
C GLU A 234 -12.50 4.76 -11.37
N GLY A 235 -11.58 5.14 -12.26
CA GLY A 235 -10.74 6.33 -12.11
C GLY A 235 -9.58 6.13 -11.12
N GLU A 236 -9.05 7.23 -10.58
CA GLU A 236 -7.91 7.24 -9.66
C GLU A 236 -8.32 7.08 -8.17
N LEU A 237 -7.34 6.76 -7.31
CA LEU A 237 -7.52 6.87 -5.87
C LEU A 237 -7.51 8.35 -5.42
N PRO A 238 -8.47 8.78 -4.57
CA PRO A 238 -8.55 10.16 -4.10
C PRO A 238 -7.34 10.51 -3.24
N LYS A 239 -6.49 11.42 -3.73
CA LYS A 239 -5.22 11.78 -3.08
C LYS A 239 -5.42 12.39 -1.67
N SER A 240 -6.63 12.87 -1.33
CA SER A 240 -6.93 13.31 0.03
C SER A 240 -6.85 12.20 1.10
N LEU A 241 -6.79 10.92 0.72
CA LEU A 241 -6.51 9.80 1.63
C LEU A 241 -5.20 9.97 2.43
N ILE A 242 -4.23 10.77 1.95
CA ILE A 242 -2.99 11.10 2.69
C ILE A 242 -3.24 11.81 4.04
N HIS A 243 -4.44 12.39 4.25
CA HIS A 243 -4.84 13.02 5.52
C HIS A 243 -5.45 12.02 6.52
N CYS A 244 -5.67 10.76 6.12
CA CYS A 244 -6.20 9.70 6.98
C CYS A 244 -5.06 9.12 7.84
N THR A 245 -4.46 9.93 8.72
CA THR A 245 -3.25 9.55 9.49
C THR A 245 -3.43 8.37 10.45
N ARG A 246 -4.66 7.89 10.65
CA ARG A 246 -5.02 6.68 11.42
C ARG A 246 -5.40 5.47 10.55
N LEU A 247 -5.34 5.58 9.22
CA LEU A 247 -5.79 4.53 8.30
C LEU A 247 -4.88 3.31 8.42
N GLN A 248 -5.47 2.19 8.82
CA GLN A 248 -4.80 0.90 8.95
C GLN A 248 -5.12 -0.06 7.81
N LEU A 249 -6.30 0.06 7.22
CA LEU A 249 -6.78 -0.82 6.14
C LEU A 249 -7.31 -0.01 4.97
N LEU A 250 -6.70 -0.22 3.79
CA LEU A 250 -7.25 0.18 2.50
C LEU A 250 -7.44 -1.04 1.61
N ASN A 251 -8.70 -1.39 1.33
CA ASN A 251 -9.06 -2.50 0.45
C ASN A 251 -9.96 -2.01 -0.69
N VAL A 252 -9.42 -2.04 -1.91
CA VAL A 252 -10.10 -1.60 -3.14
C VAL A 252 -10.18 -2.71 -4.20
N ARG A 253 -9.85 -3.95 -3.83
CA ARG A 253 -9.73 -5.10 -4.74
C ARG A 253 -10.99 -5.38 -5.56
N SER A 254 -10.82 -5.94 -6.76
CA SER A 254 -11.93 -6.33 -7.65
C SER A 254 -12.85 -5.15 -7.95
N ASN A 255 -12.26 -4.14 -8.59
CA ASN A 255 -12.90 -2.95 -9.13
C ASN A 255 -12.35 -2.69 -10.55
N ARG A 256 -12.52 -1.48 -11.08
CA ARG A 256 -11.99 -1.02 -12.39
C ARG A 256 -11.06 0.19 -12.24
N ILE A 257 -10.50 0.40 -11.04
CA ILE A 257 -9.66 1.55 -10.69
C ILE A 257 -8.42 1.55 -11.57
N LYS A 258 -8.09 2.72 -12.13
CA LYS A 258 -6.96 2.96 -13.03
C LYS A 258 -6.20 4.20 -12.52
N ASP A 259 -5.12 3.94 -11.81
CA ASP A 259 -4.19 4.93 -11.25
C ASP A 259 -2.75 4.41 -11.45
N THR A 260 -1.74 5.23 -11.15
CA THR A 260 -0.38 4.72 -10.93
C THR A 260 -0.26 4.06 -9.55
N PHE A 261 0.88 3.44 -9.24
CA PHE A 261 1.07 2.93 -7.88
C PHE A 261 1.00 4.08 -6.85
N PRO A 262 0.14 4.01 -5.82
CA PRO A 262 -0.09 5.10 -4.88
C PRO A 262 1.02 5.22 -3.82
N PHE A 263 2.25 5.51 -4.25
CA PHE A 263 3.45 5.64 -3.40
C PHE A 263 3.27 6.62 -2.23
N TRP A 264 2.44 7.65 -2.42
CA TRP A 264 2.11 8.68 -1.45
C TRP A 264 1.33 8.16 -0.22
N LEU A 265 0.66 7.01 -0.31
CA LEU A 265 0.08 6.31 0.85
C LEU A 265 1.15 5.84 1.84
N GLY A 266 2.40 5.66 1.39
CA GLY A 266 3.52 5.24 2.22
C GLY A 266 3.90 6.21 3.34
N SER A 267 3.42 7.46 3.27
CA SER A 267 3.57 8.45 4.35
C SER A 267 2.59 8.28 5.51
N LEU A 268 1.63 7.36 5.41
CA LEU A 268 0.65 7.10 6.47
C LEU A 268 1.26 6.23 7.58
N PRO A 269 1.37 6.73 8.83
CA PRO A 269 2.18 6.11 9.88
C PRO A 269 1.58 4.82 10.48
N SER A 270 0.38 4.43 10.07
CA SER A 270 -0.33 3.25 10.60
C SER A 270 -0.91 2.35 9.51
N LEU A 271 -0.53 2.51 8.24
CA LEU A 271 -1.09 1.71 7.15
C LEU A 271 -0.53 0.28 7.17
N HIS A 272 -1.24 -0.61 7.85
CA HIS A 272 -0.87 -2.02 8.03
C HIS A 272 -1.28 -2.91 6.85
N VAL A 273 -2.40 -2.61 6.18
CA VAL A 273 -3.02 -3.46 5.15
C VAL A 273 -3.36 -2.65 3.88
N LEU A 274 -2.77 -3.03 2.75
CA LEU A 274 -2.99 -2.40 1.44
C LEU A 274 -3.33 -3.47 0.38
N ILE A 275 -4.59 -3.49 -0.07
CA ILE A 275 -5.10 -4.48 -1.02
C ILE A 275 -5.66 -3.76 -2.27
N LEU A 276 -4.87 -3.79 -3.35
CA LEU A 276 -5.17 -3.18 -4.66
C LEU A 276 -5.58 -4.20 -5.74
N ARG A 277 -5.53 -5.50 -5.41
CA ARG A 277 -5.67 -6.65 -6.34
C ARG A 277 -6.84 -6.57 -7.34
N SER A 278 -6.65 -7.10 -8.54
CA SER A 278 -7.72 -7.22 -9.56
C SER A 278 -8.35 -5.87 -9.90
N ASN A 279 -7.52 -4.97 -10.43
CA ASN A 279 -7.87 -3.62 -10.89
C ASN A 279 -7.12 -3.34 -12.22
N LYS A 280 -6.88 -2.06 -12.54
CA LYS A 280 -6.12 -1.59 -13.72
C LYS A 280 -5.00 -0.63 -13.32
N PHE A 281 -4.42 -0.79 -12.13
CA PHE A 281 -3.31 0.04 -11.68
C PHE A 281 -2.05 -0.26 -12.51
N HIS A 282 -1.30 0.77 -12.91
CA HIS A 282 -0.24 0.62 -13.92
C HIS A 282 1.01 1.46 -13.67
N GLY A 283 2.04 1.23 -14.51
CA GLY A 283 3.30 1.97 -14.47
C GLY A 283 4.31 1.40 -13.46
N PRO A 284 5.48 2.04 -13.32
CA PRO A 284 6.57 1.54 -12.50
C PRO A 284 6.29 1.71 -11.00
N HIS A 285 6.50 0.65 -10.22
CA HIS A 285 6.31 0.70 -8.77
C HIS A 285 7.56 1.28 -8.07
N VAL A 286 7.73 2.61 -8.12
CA VAL A 286 8.84 3.30 -7.46
C VAL A 286 8.40 3.87 -6.11
N SER A 287 8.65 3.13 -5.02
CA SER A 287 8.51 3.66 -3.64
C SER A 287 9.41 2.90 -2.66
N THR A 288 9.92 3.61 -1.66
CA THR A 288 10.83 3.10 -0.63
C THR A 288 10.38 3.49 0.78
N LYS A 289 9.09 3.76 1.01
CA LYS A 289 8.60 4.22 2.32
C LYS A 289 7.27 3.58 2.66
N PHE A 290 7.30 2.36 3.18
CA PHE A 290 6.12 1.65 3.72
C PHE A 290 6.47 1.04 5.09
N GLN A 291 6.91 1.90 6.00
CA GLN A 291 7.50 1.50 7.28
C GLN A 291 6.54 0.70 8.15
N SER A 292 5.24 0.98 8.09
CA SER A 292 4.21 0.34 8.92
C SER A 292 3.49 -0.85 8.27
N LEU A 293 3.85 -1.23 7.03
CA LEU A 293 3.05 -2.16 6.23
C LEU A 293 3.29 -3.62 6.64
N ARG A 294 2.21 -4.41 6.74
CA ARG A 294 2.24 -5.84 7.11
C ARG A 294 1.63 -6.72 6.01
N VAL A 295 0.54 -6.29 5.39
CA VAL A 295 -0.13 -6.98 4.28
C VAL A 295 -0.09 -6.10 3.04
N ILE A 296 0.50 -6.61 1.95
CA ILE A 296 0.34 -6.02 0.61
C ILE A 296 -0.12 -7.06 -0.41
N ASP A 297 -1.15 -6.72 -1.18
CA ASP A 297 -1.62 -7.49 -2.33
C ASP A 297 -1.96 -6.53 -3.48
N VAL A 298 -1.05 -6.45 -4.44
CA VAL A 298 -1.16 -5.64 -5.68
C VAL A 298 -1.41 -6.52 -6.90
N SER A 299 -1.70 -7.80 -6.70
CA SER A 299 -1.73 -8.80 -7.76
C SER A 299 -2.83 -8.56 -8.81
N HIS A 300 -2.69 -9.17 -9.99
CA HIS A 300 -3.70 -9.11 -11.06
C HIS A 300 -3.98 -7.65 -11.48
N ASN A 301 -2.93 -6.94 -11.91
CA ASN A 301 -2.96 -5.52 -12.30
C ASN A 301 -2.09 -5.29 -13.55
N ASP A 302 -1.91 -4.02 -13.92
CA ASP A 302 -1.19 -3.54 -15.10
C ASP A 302 0.22 -2.98 -14.75
N PHE A 303 0.76 -3.25 -13.56
CA PHE A 303 2.05 -2.70 -13.09
C PHE A 303 3.23 -3.18 -13.94
N THR A 304 4.25 -2.32 -14.10
CA THR A 304 5.42 -2.55 -14.95
C THR A 304 6.74 -2.20 -14.22
N GLY A 305 7.87 -2.35 -14.92
CA GLY A 305 9.17 -1.84 -14.47
C GLY A 305 9.90 -2.79 -13.51
N THR A 306 11.09 -2.36 -13.10
CA THR A 306 11.99 -3.12 -12.23
C THR A 306 11.79 -2.77 -10.76
N LEU A 307 12.05 -3.73 -9.86
CA LEU A 307 12.14 -3.47 -8.43
C LEU A 307 13.58 -3.03 -8.08
N PRO A 308 13.79 -1.84 -7.48
CA PRO A 308 15.12 -1.41 -7.02
C PRO A 308 15.79 -2.39 -6.05
N THR A 309 17.12 -2.45 -6.07
CA THR A 309 17.90 -3.36 -5.20
C THR A 309 17.61 -3.18 -3.70
N PHE A 310 17.31 -1.95 -3.27
CA PHE A 310 16.98 -1.53 -1.91
C PHE A 310 15.46 -1.43 -1.61
N TYR A 311 14.60 -1.90 -2.52
CA TYR A 311 13.15 -1.67 -2.47
C TYR A 311 12.46 -2.08 -1.15
N PHE A 312 12.89 -3.18 -0.54
CA PHE A 312 12.32 -3.70 0.70
C PHE A 312 13.02 -3.20 1.98
N SER A 313 14.09 -2.41 1.87
CA SER A 313 14.95 -2.03 3.01
C SER A 313 14.26 -1.16 4.07
N GLU A 314 13.20 -0.45 3.69
CA GLU A 314 12.46 0.51 4.55
C GLU A 314 11.09 -0.04 5.01
N TRP A 315 10.84 -1.34 4.85
CA TRP A 315 9.58 -1.99 5.21
C TRP A 315 9.64 -2.49 6.66
N LEU A 316 9.90 -1.56 7.59
CA LEU A 316 10.37 -1.85 8.96
C LEU A 316 9.48 -2.86 9.71
N GLU A 317 8.16 -2.71 9.66
CA GLU A 317 7.22 -3.64 10.29
C GLU A 317 7.25 -5.07 9.73
N MET A 318 7.85 -5.31 8.56
CA MET A 318 8.11 -6.66 8.02
C MET A 318 9.51 -7.19 8.34
N THR A 319 10.46 -6.32 8.72
CA THR A 319 11.83 -6.71 9.08
C THR A 319 12.02 -6.90 10.59
N THR A 320 11.22 -6.22 11.42
CA THR A 320 11.24 -6.34 12.88
C THR A 320 10.71 -7.69 13.33
N VAL A 321 11.60 -8.53 13.88
CA VAL A 321 11.20 -9.64 14.75
C VAL A 321 10.52 -9.02 15.97
N GLY A 322 9.19 -9.14 16.04
CA GLY A 322 8.41 -8.55 17.11
C GLY A 322 8.84 -9.10 18.46
N VAL A 323 9.24 -8.22 19.36
CA VAL A 323 8.99 -8.45 20.78
C VAL A 323 7.46 -8.39 20.95
N GLU A 324 6.91 -9.30 21.74
CA GLU A 324 5.49 -9.30 22.13
C GLU A 324 5.26 -8.13 23.10
N ASP A 325 5.16 -6.92 22.55
CA ASP A 325 5.00 -5.68 23.32
C ASP A 325 3.52 -5.42 23.60
N ASP A 326 3.04 -5.98 24.71
CA ASP A 326 1.67 -5.84 25.23
C ASP A 326 1.23 -4.37 25.46
N SER A 327 2.14 -3.39 25.39
CA SER A 327 1.89 -2.02 25.86
C SER A 327 0.93 -1.17 25.01
N PHE A 328 0.48 -1.64 23.84
CA PHE A 328 -0.50 -0.92 22.99
C PHE A 328 -1.88 -1.60 22.86
N MET A 329 -2.23 -2.48 23.80
CA MET A 329 -3.57 -3.07 23.93
C MET A 329 -4.62 -2.04 24.39
N ILE A 330 -5.05 -1.15 23.48
CA ILE A 330 -6.14 -0.17 23.73
C ILE A 330 -7.54 -0.78 23.41
N SER A 331 -7.59 -2.08 23.08
CA SER A 331 -8.81 -2.89 23.01
C SER A 331 -8.47 -4.37 23.22
N ASP A 332 -9.27 -5.09 24.01
CA ASP A 332 -9.04 -6.48 24.47
C ASP A 332 -9.19 -7.58 23.37
N VAL A 333 -8.74 -7.31 22.15
CA VAL A 333 -8.80 -8.24 21.01
C VAL A 333 -7.54 -8.14 20.13
N PRO A 334 -6.82 -9.24 19.84
CA PRO A 334 -5.65 -9.24 18.96
C PRO A 334 -6.02 -9.16 17.45
N TYR A 335 -7.13 -8.50 17.13
CA TYR A 335 -7.72 -8.44 15.80
C TYR A 335 -8.14 -7.01 15.48
N MET A 336 -7.94 -6.57 14.23
CA MET A 336 -8.42 -5.26 13.80
C MET A 336 -9.96 -5.19 13.86
N GLY A 337 -10.53 -4.35 14.72
CA GLY A 337 -11.99 -4.24 14.89
C GLY A 337 -12.41 -3.30 16.02
N LYS A 338 -13.71 -3.29 16.33
CA LYS A 338 -14.32 -2.55 17.45
C LYS A 338 -15.42 -3.40 18.08
N VAL A 339 -15.21 -3.76 19.35
CA VAL A 339 -16.23 -4.38 20.22
C VAL A 339 -16.87 -3.27 21.05
N LEU A 340 -18.19 -3.28 21.21
CA LEU A 340 -18.91 -2.31 22.05
C LEU A 340 -19.69 -2.96 23.19
N ASN A 341 -20.31 -4.12 22.94
CA ASN A 341 -20.96 -4.92 23.97
C ASN A 341 -21.10 -6.39 23.49
N ALA A 342 -21.83 -7.21 24.26
CA ALA A 342 -22.09 -8.62 23.97
C ALA A 342 -22.89 -8.88 22.67
N THR A 343 -23.71 -7.93 22.21
CA THR A 343 -24.64 -8.11 21.09
C THR A 343 -24.22 -7.42 19.79
N ALA A 344 -23.29 -6.45 19.85
CA ALA A 344 -22.77 -5.69 18.72
C ALA A 344 -21.22 -5.58 18.74
N SER A 345 -20.60 -6.19 17.73
CA SER A 345 -19.17 -6.05 17.44
C SER A 345 -18.94 -6.09 15.92
N TYR A 346 -17.90 -5.39 15.46
CA TYR A 346 -17.40 -5.45 14.10
C TYR A 346 -15.93 -5.82 14.13
N ILE A 347 -15.52 -6.77 13.28
CA ILE A 347 -14.12 -7.17 13.12
C ILE A 347 -13.80 -7.07 11.63
N SER A 348 -12.71 -6.38 11.32
CA SER A 348 -12.25 -6.24 9.94
C SER A 348 -11.80 -7.58 9.40
N SER A 349 -12.25 -7.87 8.19
CA SER A 349 -11.90 -9.07 7.42
C SER A 349 -11.21 -8.70 6.12
N MET A 350 -10.43 -9.62 5.58
CA MET A 350 -9.83 -9.50 4.25
C MET A 350 -9.96 -10.83 3.49
N GLU A 351 -9.80 -10.76 2.17
CA GLU A 351 -9.68 -11.94 1.32
C GLU A 351 -8.40 -11.80 0.48
N ILE A 352 -7.53 -12.80 0.58
CA ILE A 352 -6.24 -12.87 -0.12
C ILE A 352 -6.12 -14.22 -0.84
N VAL A 353 -5.20 -14.33 -1.80
CA VAL A 353 -4.80 -15.65 -2.32
C VAL A 353 -3.72 -16.25 -1.42
N ASN A 354 -3.88 -17.51 -1.06
CA ASN A 354 -2.85 -18.31 -0.42
C ASN A 354 -2.82 -19.69 -1.09
N LYS A 355 -1.65 -20.15 -1.54
CA LYS A 355 -1.46 -21.45 -2.23
C LYS A 355 -2.43 -21.66 -3.41
N GLY A 356 -2.73 -20.59 -4.15
CA GLY A 356 -3.68 -20.60 -5.26
C GLY A 356 -5.17 -20.59 -4.88
N VAL A 357 -5.51 -20.58 -3.58
CA VAL A 357 -6.88 -20.56 -3.05
C VAL A 357 -7.21 -19.17 -2.51
N GLU A 358 -8.38 -18.61 -2.85
CA GLU A 358 -8.87 -17.38 -2.21
C GLU A 358 -9.41 -17.70 -0.81
N MET A 359 -8.80 -17.14 0.24
CA MET A 359 -9.15 -17.40 1.64
C MET A 359 -9.73 -16.16 2.31
N GLU A 360 -10.85 -16.32 3.03
CA GLU A 360 -11.42 -15.28 3.87
C GLU A 360 -10.80 -15.29 5.28
N PHE A 361 -10.01 -14.27 5.57
CA PHE A 361 -9.57 -13.95 6.93
C PHE A 361 -10.69 -13.19 7.62
N LYS A 362 -11.62 -13.91 8.26
CA LYS A 362 -12.77 -13.37 9.02
C LYS A 362 -12.37 -12.44 10.16
N ARG A 363 -11.10 -12.48 10.57
CA ARG A 363 -10.44 -11.53 11.47
C ARG A 363 -9.02 -11.31 10.96
N ILE A 364 -8.60 -10.07 10.81
CA ILE A 364 -7.20 -9.75 10.48
C ILE A 364 -6.39 -9.81 11.78
N ASN A 365 -5.54 -10.83 11.93
CA ASN A 365 -4.53 -10.88 12.99
C ASN A 365 -3.41 -9.87 12.68
N GLN A 366 -2.97 -9.15 13.71
CA GLN A 366 -1.88 -8.18 13.66
C GLN A 366 -0.53 -8.78 13.25
N ASP A 367 -0.29 -10.08 13.48
CA ASP A 367 0.99 -10.77 13.22
C ASP A 367 1.14 -11.29 11.78
N TYR A 368 0.10 -11.19 10.95
CA TYR A 368 0.09 -11.79 9.62
C TYR A 368 0.77 -10.89 8.59
N LYS A 369 1.89 -11.35 8.02
CA LYS A 369 2.69 -10.56 7.06
C LYS A 369 2.81 -11.28 5.70
N THR A 370 2.50 -10.57 4.61
CA THR A 370 2.40 -11.13 3.25
C THR A 370 2.73 -10.10 2.16
N VAL A 371 3.29 -10.59 1.04
CA VAL A 371 3.57 -9.83 -0.18
C VAL A 371 3.07 -10.63 -1.39
N ASP A 372 2.00 -10.15 -2.04
CA ASP A 372 1.52 -10.69 -3.31
C ASP A 372 1.58 -9.63 -4.44
N PHE A 373 2.52 -9.83 -5.36
CA PHE A 373 2.73 -9.00 -6.56
C PHE A 373 2.36 -9.74 -7.86
N SER A 374 1.71 -10.91 -7.75
CA SER A 374 1.52 -11.83 -8.88
C SER A 374 0.62 -11.30 -10.00
N GLY A 375 0.71 -11.87 -11.20
CA GLY A 375 -0.17 -11.50 -12.32
C GLY A 375 -0.03 -10.03 -12.72
N ASN A 376 1.20 -9.58 -12.92
CA ASN A 376 1.58 -8.22 -13.31
C ASN A 376 2.62 -8.27 -14.46
N ARG A 377 3.27 -7.15 -14.76
CA ARG A 377 4.37 -7.07 -15.75
C ARG A 377 5.66 -6.50 -15.13
N PHE A 378 5.93 -6.82 -13.86
CA PHE A 378 7.21 -6.51 -13.25
C PHE A 378 8.35 -7.27 -13.95
N CYS A 379 9.51 -6.64 -14.09
CA CYS A 379 10.64 -7.19 -14.83
C CYS A 379 11.99 -6.94 -14.11
N GLY A 380 13.08 -7.41 -14.72
CA GLY A 380 14.41 -7.35 -14.08
C GLY A 380 14.53 -8.33 -12.92
N ASN A 381 15.55 -8.16 -12.09
CA ASN A 381 15.87 -9.13 -11.03
C ASN A 381 14.99 -8.94 -9.79
N ILE A 382 14.71 -10.04 -9.08
CA ILE A 382 14.16 -9.96 -7.71
C ILE A 382 15.27 -9.39 -6.80
N PRO A 383 15.02 -8.32 -6.02
CA PRO A 383 16.07 -7.63 -5.28
C PRO A 383 16.45 -8.38 -4.00
N GLU A 384 17.75 -8.48 -3.71
CA GLU A 384 18.30 -9.11 -2.47
C GLU A 384 17.81 -8.44 -1.16
N SER A 385 17.20 -7.25 -1.21
CA SER A 385 16.51 -6.68 -0.04
C SER A 385 15.27 -7.48 0.39
N ILE A 386 14.72 -8.38 -0.45
CA ILE A 386 13.58 -9.25 -0.08
C ILE A 386 13.88 -10.08 1.17
N GLY A 387 15.13 -10.55 1.33
CA GLY A 387 15.55 -11.32 2.50
C GLY A 387 15.61 -10.53 3.80
N LEU A 388 15.39 -9.21 3.80
CA LEU A 388 15.26 -8.42 5.02
C LEU A 388 13.91 -8.64 5.72
N LEU A 389 12.88 -9.10 5.00
CA LEU A 389 11.51 -9.27 5.50
C LEU A 389 11.36 -10.52 6.39
N LYS A 390 12.17 -10.66 7.46
CA LYS A 390 12.31 -11.90 8.26
C LYS A 390 11.00 -12.48 8.81
N GLU A 391 9.97 -11.64 8.98
CA GLU A 391 8.64 -12.03 9.47
C GLU A 391 7.64 -12.41 8.37
N LEU A 392 8.04 -12.41 7.09
CA LEU A 392 7.17 -12.69 5.97
C LEU A 392 6.74 -14.16 5.95
N ARG A 393 5.42 -14.40 6.03
CA ARG A 393 4.83 -15.75 5.96
C ARG A 393 4.51 -16.17 4.53
N HIS A 394 4.19 -15.22 3.65
CA HIS A 394 3.70 -15.54 2.30
C HIS A 394 4.32 -14.59 1.27
N LEU A 395 4.95 -15.16 0.24
CA LEU A 395 5.55 -14.43 -0.88
C LEU A 395 5.05 -15.00 -2.22
N ASN A 396 4.39 -14.18 -3.02
CA ASN A 396 3.92 -14.54 -4.35
C ASN A 396 4.35 -13.49 -5.38
N LEU A 397 5.27 -13.86 -6.26
CA LEU A 397 5.79 -13.05 -7.36
C LEU A 397 5.42 -13.65 -8.73
N SER A 398 4.56 -14.66 -8.75
CA SER A 398 4.26 -15.48 -9.93
C SER A 398 3.56 -14.73 -11.06
N GLY A 399 3.68 -15.20 -12.30
CA GLY A 399 2.99 -14.58 -13.45
C GLY A 399 3.45 -13.14 -13.70
N ASN A 400 4.77 -12.95 -13.81
CA ASN A 400 5.43 -11.67 -14.09
C ASN A 400 6.51 -11.90 -15.18
N ALA A 401 7.39 -10.92 -15.38
CA ALA A 401 8.54 -11.00 -16.28
C ALA A 401 9.87 -10.85 -15.53
N PHE A 402 9.96 -11.31 -14.28
CA PHE A 402 11.21 -11.29 -13.51
C PHE A 402 12.28 -12.17 -14.17
N THR A 403 13.52 -11.68 -14.21
CA THR A 403 14.67 -12.28 -14.89
C THR A 403 15.82 -12.57 -13.92
N GLY A 404 16.81 -13.34 -14.38
CA GLY A 404 18.04 -13.57 -13.62
C GLY A 404 17.85 -14.52 -12.45
N ASN A 405 18.83 -14.56 -11.55
CA ASN A 405 18.89 -15.56 -10.49
C ASN A 405 17.86 -15.30 -9.39
N ILE A 406 17.35 -16.38 -8.79
CA ILE A 406 16.63 -16.32 -7.51
C ILE A 406 17.64 -15.82 -6.44
N PRO A 407 17.37 -14.72 -5.72
CA PRO A 407 18.30 -14.13 -4.76
C PRO A 407 18.56 -15.06 -3.57
N GLN A 408 19.81 -15.11 -3.10
CA GLN A 408 20.21 -16.05 -2.04
C GLN A 408 19.59 -15.68 -0.68
N SER A 409 19.33 -14.38 -0.45
CA SER A 409 18.73 -13.89 0.80
C SER A 409 17.29 -14.37 1.07
N LEU A 410 16.60 -14.95 0.08
CA LEU A 410 15.31 -15.63 0.32
C LEU A 410 15.42 -16.81 1.29
N GLY A 411 16.59 -17.46 1.37
CA GLY A 411 16.87 -18.51 2.35
C GLY A 411 16.96 -18.02 3.80
N ASP A 412 16.94 -16.71 4.04
CA ASP A 412 16.88 -16.13 5.39
C ASP A 412 15.43 -15.96 5.91
N LEU A 413 14.41 -16.17 5.07
CA LEU A 413 13.01 -15.93 5.41
C LEU A 413 12.42 -17.09 6.23
N THR A 414 12.98 -17.32 7.43
CA THR A 414 12.72 -18.52 8.23
C THR A 414 11.26 -18.72 8.66
N LYS A 415 10.45 -17.66 8.68
CA LYS A 415 8.99 -17.71 8.97
C LYS A 415 8.10 -17.92 7.73
N LEU A 416 8.68 -18.09 6.55
CA LEU A 416 7.94 -18.29 5.30
C LEU A 416 7.18 -19.64 5.31
N GLU A 417 5.90 -19.60 4.94
CA GLU A 417 4.98 -20.74 4.88
C GLU A 417 4.64 -21.12 3.43
N SER A 418 4.67 -20.14 2.50
CA SER A 418 4.40 -20.32 1.07
C SER A 418 5.26 -19.39 0.19
N LEU A 419 5.80 -19.94 -0.89
CA LEU A 419 6.60 -19.24 -1.90
C LEU A 419 6.13 -19.60 -3.32
N ASP A 420 5.70 -18.62 -4.12
CA ASP A 420 5.43 -18.84 -5.55
C ASP A 420 6.20 -17.84 -6.42
N LEU A 421 7.11 -18.37 -7.23
CA LEU A 421 7.93 -17.65 -8.23
C LEU A 421 7.62 -18.11 -9.67
N SER A 422 6.59 -18.94 -9.86
CA SER A 422 6.29 -19.57 -11.15
C SER A 422 5.89 -18.58 -12.24
N LYS A 423 5.97 -19.01 -13.51
CA LYS A 423 5.56 -18.20 -14.68
C LYS A 423 6.29 -16.86 -14.72
N ASN A 424 7.62 -16.95 -14.75
CA ASN A 424 8.55 -15.84 -14.86
C ASN A 424 9.65 -16.22 -15.87
N GLN A 425 10.74 -15.45 -15.91
CA GLN A 425 11.92 -15.69 -16.76
C GLN A 425 13.19 -15.86 -15.89
N LEU A 426 13.03 -16.37 -14.67
CA LEU A 426 14.12 -16.58 -13.71
C LEU A 426 15.04 -17.70 -14.20
N SER A 427 16.34 -17.52 -14.02
CA SER A 427 17.40 -18.38 -14.56
C SER A 427 18.41 -18.80 -13.47
N GLY A 428 19.37 -19.64 -13.84
CA GLY A 428 20.38 -20.13 -12.89
C GLY A 428 19.80 -21.14 -11.90
N GLN A 429 20.49 -21.33 -10.77
CA GLN A 429 20.17 -22.38 -9.80
C GLN A 429 19.17 -21.94 -8.74
N ILE A 430 18.35 -22.88 -8.27
CA ILE A 430 17.58 -22.74 -7.04
C ILE A 430 18.57 -22.68 -5.86
N PRO A 431 18.58 -21.60 -5.04
CA PRO A 431 19.53 -21.46 -3.93
C PRO A 431 19.37 -22.58 -2.90
N GLN A 432 20.45 -23.30 -2.63
CA GLN A 432 20.42 -24.49 -1.76
C GLN A 432 20.05 -24.18 -0.30
N ASN A 433 20.26 -22.94 0.15
CA ASN A 433 19.83 -22.48 1.48
C ASN A 433 18.30 -22.34 1.62
N LEU A 434 17.52 -22.27 0.53
CA LEU A 434 16.05 -22.41 0.60
C LEU A 434 15.65 -23.76 1.21
N GLY A 435 16.48 -24.79 1.07
CA GLY A 435 16.25 -26.10 1.70
C GLY A 435 16.27 -26.07 3.23
N GLY A 436 16.78 -25.00 3.86
CA GLY A 436 16.77 -24.80 5.31
C GLY A 436 15.51 -24.13 5.86
N LEU A 437 14.57 -23.69 5.01
CA LEU A 437 13.36 -22.98 5.44
C LEU A 437 12.33 -23.95 6.05
N SER A 438 12.39 -24.15 7.37
CA SER A 438 11.67 -25.22 8.07
C SER A 438 10.14 -25.13 8.02
N PHE A 439 9.58 -23.92 7.96
CA PHE A 439 8.12 -23.67 7.96
C PHE A 439 7.49 -23.69 6.56
N VAL A 440 8.29 -23.73 5.48
CA VAL A 440 7.76 -23.66 4.12
C VAL A 440 7.02 -24.95 3.78
N SER A 441 5.73 -24.79 3.51
CA SER A 441 4.78 -25.87 3.21
C SER A 441 4.39 -25.94 1.74
N THR A 442 4.63 -24.88 0.96
CA THR A 442 4.35 -24.85 -0.48
C THR A 442 5.39 -24.00 -1.20
N MET A 443 6.01 -24.57 -2.22
CA MET A 443 6.92 -23.89 -3.13
C MET A 443 6.52 -24.16 -4.56
N ASN A 444 6.63 -23.16 -5.42
CA ASN A 444 6.37 -23.28 -6.85
C ASN A 444 7.35 -22.42 -7.66
N PHE A 445 8.10 -23.10 -8.55
CA PHE A 445 9.14 -22.55 -9.41
C PHE A 445 8.85 -22.82 -10.90
N SER A 446 7.71 -23.43 -11.23
CA SER A 446 7.35 -23.91 -12.57
C SER A 446 7.30 -22.80 -13.62
N HIS A 447 7.48 -23.16 -14.89
CA HIS A 447 7.48 -22.22 -16.02
C HIS A 447 8.49 -21.06 -15.83
N ASN A 448 9.78 -21.42 -15.76
CA ASN A 448 10.93 -20.52 -15.66
C ASN A 448 12.09 -21.07 -16.53
N LEU A 449 13.29 -20.51 -16.40
CA LEU A 449 14.51 -20.90 -17.12
C LEU A 449 15.59 -21.47 -16.15
N LEU A 450 15.16 -22.10 -15.06
CA LEU A 450 16.05 -22.58 -13.99
C LEU A 450 16.83 -23.83 -14.42
N GLU A 451 18.02 -23.99 -13.85
CA GLU A 451 18.99 -25.03 -14.18
C GLU A 451 19.73 -25.55 -12.94
N GLY A 452 20.29 -26.76 -13.03
CA GLY A 452 21.08 -27.33 -11.93
C GLY A 452 20.29 -28.24 -10.97
N PRO A 453 20.87 -28.57 -9.81
CA PRO A 453 20.28 -29.52 -8.87
C PRO A 453 19.18 -28.88 -8.01
N VAL A 454 18.02 -29.54 -7.93
CA VAL A 454 16.98 -29.19 -6.95
C VAL A 454 17.48 -29.48 -5.53
N PRO A 455 17.29 -28.58 -4.54
CA PRO A 455 17.74 -28.80 -3.17
C PRO A 455 17.13 -30.06 -2.54
N ARG A 456 17.97 -30.93 -1.97
CA ARG A 456 17.57 -32.23 -1.39
C ARG A 456 17.12 -32.13 0.08
N SER A 457 16.26 -31.17 0.41
CA SER A 457 15.64 -31.10 1.75
C SER A 457 14.22 -31.69 1.77
N THR A 458 13.73 -32.02 2.96
CA THR A 458 12.38 -32.59 3.13
C THR A 458 11.28 -31.63 2.67
N GLN A 459 11.47 -30.32 2.79
CA GLN A 459 10.52 -29.32 2.28
C GLN A 459 10.44 -29.29 0.75
N PHE A 460 11.53 -29.61 0.04
CA PHE A 460 11.52 -29.77 -1.42
C PHE A 460 10.93 -31.12 -1.83
N GLN A 461 11.30 -32.21 -1.15
CA GLN A 461 10.76 -33.55 -1.38
C GLN A 461 9.24 -33.63 -1.12
N GLY A 462 8.70 -32.79 -0.24
CA GLY A 462 7.26 -32.68 0.01
C GLY A 462 6.48 -31.87 -1.03
N GLN A 463 7.12 -31.32 -2.07
CA GLN A 463 6.42 -30.56 -3.12
C GLN A 463 5.92 -31.48 -4.24
N SER A 464 4.84 -31.06 -4.90
CA SER A 464 4.39 -31.70 -6.15
C SER A 464 5.45 -31.54 -7.24
N CYS A 465 5.66 -32.57 -8.07
CA CYS A 465 6.44 -32.47 -9.31
C CYS A 465 5.99 -31.30 -10.20
N SER A 466 4.70 -30.93 -10.16
CA SER A 466 4.16 -29.76 -10.87
C SER A 466 4.82 -28.44 -10.49
N SER A 467 5.38 -28.32 -9.29
CA SER A 467 6.10 -27.13 -8.81
C SER A 467 7.41 -26.86 -9.53
N PHE A 468 7.92 -27.80 -10.34
CA PHE A 468 9.21 -27.68 -11.04
C PHE A 468 9.10 -27.76 -12.57
N MET A 469 7.91 -28.09 -13.10
CA MET A 469 7.67 -28.27 -14.54
C MET A 469 8.10 -27.07 -15.40
N ASP A 470 8.36 -27.34 -16.69
CA ASP A 470 8.84 -26.39 -17.70
C ASP A 470 10.20 -25.72 -17.41
N ASN A 471 10.98 -26.23 -16.46
CA ASN A 471 12.39 -25.86 -16.27
C ASN A 471 13.31 -26.96 -16.83
N LEU A 472 13.54 -26.96 -18.15
CA LEU A 472 14.19 -28.04 -18.92
C LEU A 472 15.61 -28.45 -18.48
N LYS A 473 16.27 -27.68 -17.61
CA LYS A 473 17.63 -27.92 -17.13
C LYS A 473 17.73 -28.26 -15.64
N LEU A 474 16.61 -28.38 -14.92
CA LEU A 474 16.62 -28.88 -13.55
C LEU A 474 16.84 -30.41 -13.53
N TYR A 475 17.62 -30.89 -12.57
CA TYR A 475 17.85 -32.31 -12.30
C TYR A 475 17.90 -32.57 -10.78
N GLY A 476 17.93 -33.83 -10.35
CA GLY A 476 17.72 -34.16 -8.93
C GLY A 476 16.24 -34.20 -8.56
N LEU A 477 15.36 -34.41 -9.55
CA LEU A 477 13.90 -34.46 -9.41
C LEU A 477 13.38 -35.89 -9.19
N GLU A 478 14.26 -36.89 -9.21
CA GLU A 478 13.89 -38.31 -9.24
C GLU A 478 13.17 -38.72 -7.95
N ASP A 479 13.65 -38.21 -6.81
CA ASP A 479 13.05 -38.38 -5.48
C ASP A 479 11.70 -37.65 -5.30
N ILE A 480 11.33 -36.74 -6.22
CA ILE A 480 10.16 -35.83 -6.11
C ILE A 480 9.07 -36.18 -7.14
N CYS A 481 9.48 -36.57 -8.35
CA CYS A 481 8.60 -36.87 -9.48
C CYS A 481 8.39 -38.38 -9.71
N GLY A 482 9.24 -39.24 -9.14
CA GLY A 482 9.37 -40.64 -9.58
C GLY A 482 10.16 -40.76 -10.88
N GLU A 483 10.23 -41.97 -11.45
CA GLU A 483 11.19 -42.26 -12.52
C GLU A 483 10.92 -41.55 -13.86
N THR A 484 11.84 -40.64 -14.20
CA THR A 484 12.23 -40.25 -15.57
C THR A 484 11.22 -39.51 -16.46
N HIS A 485 11.04 -38.21 -16.18
CA HIS A 485 10.75 -37.23 -17.23
C HIS A 485 12.01 -36.82 -18.02
N MET A 486 12.71 -37.80 -18.63
CA MET A 486 13.72 -37.53 -19.67
C MET A 486 13.68 -38.57 -20.79
N LYS A 487 13.29 -38.14 -21.99
CA LYS A 487 13.66 -38.85 -23.23
C LYS A 487 15.12 -38.49 -23.55
N ASN A 488 16.02 -39.46 -23.46
CA ASN A 488 17.41 -39.27 -23.87
C ASN A 488 17.50 -38.92 -25.37
N PRO A 489 18.48 -38.08 -25.78
CA PRO A 489 18.66 -37.69 -27.18
C PRO A 489 19.47 -38.71 -28.00
N VAL A 490 19.42 -38.53 -29.32
CA VAL A 490 20.22 -39.20 -30.37
C VAL A 490 19.91 -40.67 -30.65
N SER A 491 19.14 -40.87 -31.71
CA SER A 491 19.62 -41.62 -32.87
C SER A 491 19.08 -40.95 -34.13
N GLU A 492 19.97 -40.46 -35.00
CA GLU A 492 19.56 -39.81 -36.25
C GLU A 492 19.07 -40.86 -37.25
N VAL A 493 17.81 -40.70 -37.68
CA VAL A 493 17.26 -41.32 -38.88
C VAL A 493 16.78 -40.16 -39.77
N PRO A 494 16.98 -40.18 -41.10
CA PRO A 494 16.85 -38.97 -41.91
C PRO A 494 15.47 -38.32 -41.84
N ALA A 495 15.44 -36.99 -41.74
CA ALA A 495 14.21 -36.23 -41.62
C ALA A 495 13.43 -36.18 -42.94
N GLU A 496 12.37 -36.98 -43.04
CA GLU A 496 11.26 -36.66 -43.94
C GLU A 496 10.42 -35.51 -43.33
N LYS A 497 9.89 -34.64 -44.18
CA LYS A 497 9.18 -33.43 -43.77
C LYS A 497 7.69 -33.71 -43.65
N GLU A 498 7.15 -33.75 -42.44
CA GLU A 498 5.70 -33.65 -42.26
C GLU A 498 5.26 -32.17 -42.16
N GLU A 499 4.37 -31.78 -43.07
CA GLU A 499 3.71 -30.47 -43.04
C GLU A 499 2.61 -30.42 -41.97
N GLN A 500 2.12 -29.22 -41.64
CA GLN A 500 0.96 -29.06 -40.76
C GLN A 500 -0.34 -29.53 -41.43
N VAL A 501 -0.60 -30.84 -41.41
CA VAL A 501 -1.88 -31.41 -41.86
C VAL A 501 -2.99 -31.03 -40.86
N VAL A 502 -3.70 -29.95 -41.16
CA VAL A 502 -4.96 -29.60 -40.48
C VAL A 502 -5.93 -30.78 -40.61
N ASN A 503 -6.47 -31.27 -39.48
CA ASN A 503 -7.37 -32.42 -39.47
C ASN A 503 -8.78 -32.05 -39.98
N TRP A 504 -8.92 -31.96 -41.30
CA TRP A 504 -10.15 -31.60 -42.00
C TRP A 504 -11.35 -32.51 -41.69
N ILE A 505 -11.13 -33.74 -41.24
CA ILE A 505 -12.20 -34.68 -40.87
C ILE A 505 -13.03 -34.10 -39.71
N ALA A 506 -12.38 -33.50 -38.71
CA ALA A 506 -13.08 -32.85 -37.59
C ALA A 506 -13.90 -31.63 -38.05
N ALA A 507 -13.39 -30.85 -39.01
CA ALA A 507 -14.10 -29.71 -39.57
C ALA A 507 -15.34 -30.12 -40.37
N VAL A 508 -15.24 -31.20 -41.17
CA VAL A 508 -16.38 -31.76 -41.93
C VAL A 508 -17.47 -32.29 -41.00
N ILE A 509 -17.10 -33.00 -39.93
CA ILE A 509 -18.06 -33.52 -38.92
C ILE A 509 -18.78 -32.37 -38.20
N ALA A 510 -18.08 -31.28 -37.87
CA ALA A 510 -18.68 -30.12 -37.20
C ALA A 510 -19.61 -29.28 -38.12
N TYR A 511 -19.38 -29.30 -39.43
CA TYR A 511 -20.10 -28.45 -40.39
C TYR A 511 -21.60 -28.75 -40.47
N GLY A 512 -21.98 -30.04 -40.52
CA GLY A 512 -23.38 -30.46 -40.65
C GLY A 512 -24.29 -29.94 -39.52
N PRO A 513 -23.99 -30.24 -38.25
CA PRO A 513 -24.75 -29.72 -37.11
C PRO A 513 -24.73 -28.18 -37.03
N GLY A 514 -23.59 -27.55 -37.32
CA GLY A 514 -23.45 -26.10 -37.29
C GLY A 514 -24.38 -25.38 -38.27
N VAL A 515 -24.46 -25.86 -39.52
CA VAL A 515 -25.36 -25.29 -40.54
C VAL A 515 -26.83 -25.53 -40.17
N PHE A 516 -27.19 -26.70 -39.66
CA PHE A 516 -28.57 -26.99 -39.23
C PHE A 516 -29.01 -26.05 -38.09
N CYS A 517 -28.20 -25.93 -37.03
CA CYS A 517 -28.47 -25.00 -35.94
C CYS A 517 -28.53 -23.53 -36.41
N GLY A 518 -27.65 -23.13 -37.33
CA GLY A 518 -27.69 -21.80 -37.96
C GLY A 518 -28.99 -21.54 -38.72
N PHE A 519 -29.51 -22.52 -39.45
CA PHE A 519 -30.79 -22.41 -40.16
C PHE A 519 -31.99 -22.33 -39.21
N VAL A 520 -32.00 -23.12 -38.13
CA VAL A 520 -33.05 -23.09 -37.10
C VAL A 520 -33.06 -21.74 -36.36
N ILE A 521 -31.89 -21.24 -35.94
CA ILE A 521 -31.75 -19.93 -35.28
C ILE A 521 -32.16 -18.81 -36.25
N GLY A 522 -31.74 -18.88 -37.51
CA GLY A 522 -32.18 -17.94 -38.54
C GLY A 522 -33.70 -17.93 -38.72
N HIS A 523 -34.33 -19.10 -38.82
CA HIS A 523 -35.78 -19.21 -39.01
C HIS A 523 -36.58 -18.66 -37.81
N ILE A 524 -36.12 -18.93 -36.58
CA ILE A 524 -36.65 -18.33 -35.34
C ILE A 524 -36.55 -16.80 -35.39
N LEU A 525 -35.39 -16.25 -35.76
CA LEU A 525 -35.17 -14.80 -35.81
C LEU A 525 -35.92 -14.10 -36.96
N THR A 526 -36.24 -14.80 -38.05
CA THR A 526 -37.04 -14.27 -39.18
C THR A 526 -38.55 -14.47 -39.06
N SER A 527 -39.03 -15.12 -38.00
CA SER A 527 -40.46 -15.38 -37.82
C SER A 527 -41.21 -14.09 -37.42
N GLN A 528 -42.23 -13.71 -38.20
CA GLN A 528 -43.01 -12.47 -38.06
C GLN A 528 -43.43 -12.16 -36.60
N ALA A 529 -43.81 -13.19 -35.84
CA ALA A 529 -44.33 -13.06 -34.48
C ALA A 529 -43.38 -12.37 -33.48
N ILE A 530 -42.07 -12.32 -33.74
CA ILE A 530 -41.12 -11.57 -32.88
C ILE A 530 -41.16 -10.06 -33.19
N TYR A 531 -41.43 -9.66 -34.43
CA TYR A 531 -41.53 -8.24 -34.81
C TYR A 531 -42.71 -7.55 -34.14
N ASP A 532 -43.86 -8.22 -34.07
CA ASP A 532 -45.08 -7.68 -33.44
C ASP A 532 -44.87 -7.48 -31.92
N VAL A 533 -44.22 -8.43 -31.25
CA VAL A 533 -43.89 -8.34 -29.80
C VAL A 533 -42.87 -7.21 -29.53
N ILE A 534 -41.90 -6.98 -30.41
CA ILE A 534 -40.95 -5.86 -30.27
C ILE A 534 -41.64 -4.52 -30.52
N ALA A 535 -42.63 -4.47 -31.42
CA ALA A 535 -43.39 -3.25 -31.73
C ALA A 535 -44.28 -2.78 -30.58
N GLU A 536 -44.89 -3.69 -29.80
CA GLU A 536 -45.69 -3.31 -28.62
C GLU A 536 -44.82 -2.84 -27.44
N LEU A 537 -43.58 -3.32 -27.30
CA LEU A 537 -42.76 -3.08 -26.11
C LEU A 537 -41.99 -1.75 -26.10
N PHE A 538 -41.77 -1.09 -27.25
CA PHE A 538 -40.99 0.17 -27.32
C PHE A 538 -41.54 1.21 -28.30
N PRO A 539 -42.54 2.01 -27.89
CA PRO A 539 -42.81 3.30 -28.54
C PRO A 539 -41.73 4.34 -28.19
N VAL A 540 -41.52 5.31 -29.09
CA VAL A 540 -40.66 6.52 -28.94
C VAL A 540 -39.13 6.28 -29.01
N MET A 541 -38.60 6.21 -30.24
CA MET A 541 -37.56 7.13 -30.78
C MET A 541 -37.11 6.70 -32.19
N LEU A 542 -37.71 7.27 -33.25
CA LEU A 542 -37.23 7.14 -34.64
C LEU A 542 -37.32 8.48 -35.39
N THR A 543 -36.19 9.17 -35.52
CA THR A 543 -35.92 10.18 -36.56
C THR A 543 -34.44 10.09 -37.00
N PRO A 544 -34.09 10.50 -38.23
CA PRO A 544 -33.07 9.76 -38.99
C PRO A 544 -31.65 10.34 -38.99
N LEU A 545 -30.71 9.44 -39.35
CA LEU A 545 -29.30 9.71 -39.64
C LEU A 545 -29.07 10.78 -40.74
N LYS A 546 -27.94 11.48 -40.63
CA LYS A 546 -27.16 11.95 -41.80
C LYS A 546 -25.77 11.31 -41.76
N VAL A 547 -25.29 10.85 -42.92
CA VAL A 547 -24.06 10.05 -43.07
C VAL A 547 -23.07 10.74 -44.00
N SER A 548 -21.80 10.76 -43.61
CA SER A 548 -20.64 10.98 -44.49
C SER A 548 -19.43 10.26 -43.88
N LYS A 549 -19.27 8.96 -44.09
CA LYS A 549 -18.43 8.36 -45.15
C LYS A 549 -17.01 8.94 -45.24
N THR A 550 -16.07 8.26 -44.58
CA THR A 550 -14.81 7.79 -45.20
C THR A 550 -14.30 6.55 -44.46
N LEU A 551 -13.59 5.68 -45.18
CA LEU A 551 -12.84 4.51 -44.67
C LEU A 551 -11.44 4.60 -45.31
N PRO A 552 -10.36 3.98 -44.76
CA PRO A 552 -10.21 2.53 -44.91
C PRO A 552 -9.54 1.76 -43.74
N ARG A 553 -9.54 0.44 -43.91
CA ARG A 553 -8.88 -0.64 -43.13
C ARG A 553 -7.38 -0.40 -42.85
N THR A 554 -6.89 -1.03 -41.76
CA THR A 554 -5.95 -2.19 -41.82
C THR A 554 -5.92 -2.97 -40.49
N GLU A 555 -5.55 -4.26 -40.55
CA GLU A 555 -5.30 -5.11 -39.38
C GLU A 555 -3.80 -5.14 -39.01
N LYS A 556 -3.47 -4.96 -37.72
CA LYS A 556 -2.44 -5.73 -36.99
C LYS A 556 -2.33 -5.27 -35.53
N GLY A 557 -2.22 -6.21 -34.59
CA GLY A 557 -2.21 -5.95 -33.15
C GLY A 557 -1.56 -7.06 -32.31
N LYS A 558 -0.35 -7.49 -32.71
CA LYS A 558 0.53 -8.36 -31.90
C LYS A 558 1.98 -7.90 -32.04
N ARG A 559 2.38 -6.84 -31.32
CA ARG A 559 3.81 -6.49 -31.15
C ARG A 559 4.13 -5.50 -30.00
N ASP A 560 3.56 -5.71 -28.81
CA ASP A 560 3.87 -4.90 -27.61
C ASP A 560 4.76 -5.69 -26.63
N ALA A 561 6.02 -5.86 -27.02
CA ALA A 561 7.06 -6.56 -26.25
C ALA A 561 8.47 -6.10 -26.66
N MET A 562 8.63 -4.80 -26.98
CA MET A 562 9.85 -4.29 -27.62
C MET A 562 10.22 -2.86 -27.20
N GLU A 563 9.98 -2.51 -25.94
CA GLU A 563 10.29 -1.20 -25.35
C GLU A 563 11.31 -1.32 -24.19
N CYS A 564 12.40 -2.06 -24.45
CA CYS A 564 13.50 -2.25 -23.48
C CYS A 564 14.89 -1.98 -24.08
N PHE A 565 15.00 -1.47 -25.31
CA PHE A 565 16.30 -1.22 -25.96
C PHE A 565 16.32 -0.02 -26.93
N ARG A 566 17.25 0.92 -26.66
CA ARG A 566 17.82 1.99 -27.52
C ARG A 566 16.96 3.20 -27.91
N VAL A 567 17.52 4.41 -27.70
CA VAL A 567 17.78 5.48 -28.71
C VAL A 567 18.94 6.37 -28.20
N SER A 568 19.81 6.86 -29.10
CA SER A 568 20.67 8.06 -28.92
C SER A 568 20.57 8.97 -30.17
N PRO A 569 20.75 10.32 -30.07
CA PRO A 569 20.42 11.28 -31.15
C PRO A 569 21.62 11.98 -31.84
N PRO A 570 21.41 12.72 -32.96
CA PRO A 570 22.40 13.58 -33.63
C PRO A 570 22.23 15.10 -33.36
N ILE A 571 23.22 15.93 -33.77
CA ILE A 571 23.43 17.35 -33.36
C ILE A 571 23.58 18.32 -34.57
N PRO A 572 23.13 19.59 -34.44
CA PRO A 572 23.91 20.79 -34.86
C PRO A 572 23.92 21.92 -33.79
N LYS A 573 25.03 22.57 -33.38
CA LYS A 573 25.92 23.57 -34.07
C LYS A 573 25.26 24.95 -34.33
N LEU A 574 25.85 26.14 -34.05
CA LEU A 574 27.11 26.59 -33.38
C LEU A 574 27.12 28.15 -33.16
N SER A 575 28.16 28.71 -32.49
CA SER A 575 28.66 30.13 -32.42
C SER A 575 27.96 31.10 -31.42
N PHE A 576 28.63 31.70 -30.40
CA PHE A 576 29.71 32.75 -30.31
C PHE A 576 29.16 34.20 -30.45
N PHE A 577 29.68 35.30 -29.83
CA PHE A 577 30.92 35.70 -29.09
C PHE A 577 30.60 36.96 -28.22
N SER A 578 31.44 37.67 -27.40
CA SER A 578 32.79 37.55 -26.79
C SER A 578 33.06 38.72 -25.79
N ASN A 579 33.94 38.55 -24.77
CA ASN A 579 34.81 39.54 -24.05
C ASN A 579 34.24 40.92 -23.56
N SER A 580 34.55 41.42 -22.34
CA SER A 580 35.90 41.77 -21.88
C SER A 580 36.00 42.07 -20.34
N ARG A 581 37.13 42.64 -19.87
CA ARG A 581 37.56 42.69 -18.44
C ARG A 581 37.49 44.08 -17.81
N ASN A 582 37.24 44.19 -16.49
CA ASN A 582 38.25 44.59 -15.49
C ASN A 582 37.71 44.62 -14.04
N SER A 583 38.62 44.76 -13.06
CA SER A 583 38.34 44.69 -11.63
C SER A 583 38.34 46.06 -10.93
N THR A 584 37.60 46.18 -9.81
CA THR A 584 38.11 46.69 -8.51
C THR A 584 37.08 46.54 -7.38
N SER A 585 37.54 46.66 -6.14
CA SER A 585 36.76 46.45 -4.91
C SER A 585 35.65 47.49 -4.68
N GLN A 586 34.39 47.06 -4.69
CA GLN A 586 33.28 47.75 -4.02
C GLN A 586 32.35 46.77 -3.28
N ARG A 587 31.58 47.28 -2.31
CA ARG A 587 30.51 46.53 -1.65
C ARG A 587 29.34 46.33 -2.62
N PHE A 588 29.15 45.13 -3.13
CA PHE A 588 28.00 44.80 -3.98
C PHE A 588 26.69 44.80 -3.19
N ILE A 589 26.04 45.96 -3.15
CA ILE A 589 24.58 46.04 -3.13
C ILE A 589 24.15 45.72 -4.57
N ILE A 590 23.42 44.61 -4.79
CA ILE A 590 22.89 44.27 -6.11
C ILE A 590 21.53 44.95 -6.30
N PRO A 591 21.33 45.79 -7.34
CA PRO A 591 20.08 46.50 -7.56
C PRO A 591 19.19 45.79 -8.59
N SER A 592 18.39 44.79 -8.18
CA SER A 592 17.11 44.46 -8.87
C SER A 592 16.20 43.54 -8.06
N CYS A 593 16.70 42.46 -7.47
CA CYS A 593 15.89 41.59 -6.60
C CYS A 593 15.68 42.19 -5.19
N ARG A 594 14.45 42.17 -4.63
CA ARG A 594 14.20 42.77 -3.30
C ARG A 594 14.54 41.80 -2.15
N GLU A 595 15.30 42.29 -1.17
CA GLU A 595 15.35 41.66 0.16
C GLU A 595 13.95 41.68 0.81
N ARG A 596 13.50 40.54 1.38
CA ARG A 596 12.34 40.51 2.29
C ARG A 596 12.67 41.25 3.60
N ARG A 597 12.47 42.57 3.62
CA ARG A 597 12.59 43.41 4.81
C ARG A 597 11.29 43.49 5.60
N ASN A 598 11.02 42.44 6.38
CA ASN A 598 10.24 42.50 7.62
C ASN A 598 10.81 41.42 8.57
N ARG A 599 10.93 41.71 9.87
CA ARG A 599 11.56 40.80 10.84
C ARG A 599 10.57 39.97 11.67
N ASP A 600 9.28 40.26 11.54
CA ASP A 600 8.27 39.92 12.54
C ASP A 600 7.12 39.08 11.94
N GLU A 601 7.47 38.00 11.23
CA GLU A 601 6.52 36.94 10.86
C GLU A 601 7.21 35.56 10.84
N PRO A 602 6.55 34.45 11.23
CA PRO A 602 7.21 33.15 11.35
C PRO A 602 7.64 32.51 10.03
N LEU A 603 8.74 31.75 10.06
CA LEU A 603 9.31 31.07 8.90
C LEU A 603 8.43 29.93 8.37
N SER A 604 7.85 30.11 7.18
CA SER A 604 7.51 29.00 6.29
C SER A 604 8.75 28.61 5.46
N THR A 605 9.30 27.42 5.73
CA THR A 605 10.62 26.99 5.26
C THR A 605 10.61 26.18 3.95
N SER A 606 9.47 26.11 3.25
CA SER A 606 9.23 25.17 2.15
C SER A 606 9.65 25.65 0.75
N SER A 607 10.41 26.74 0.63
CA SER A 607 10.85 27.28 -0.68
C SER A 607 12.36 27.51 -0.71
N PRO A 608 13.07 27.08 -1.78
CA PRO A 608 14.49 27.38 -1.98
C PRO A 608 14.84 28.87 -1.85
N TYR A 609 14.05 29.72 -2.51
CA TYR A 609 14.24 31.17 -2.51
C TYR A 609 14.03 31.79 -1.12
N SER A 610 13.08 31.28 -0.32
CA SER A 610 12.85 31.80 1.04
C SER A 610 13.98 31.45 2.01
N ILE A 611 14.65 30.30 1.83
CA ILE A 611 15.87 29.97 2.59
C ILE A 611 17.06 30.84 2.16
N LEU A 612 17.25 31.04 0.85
CA LEU A 612 18.26 31.97 0.32
C LEU A 612 17.99 33.42 0.79
N GLY A 613 16.73 33.80 1.01
CA GLY A 613 16.29 35.12 1.47
C GLY A 613 15.97 36.09 0.32
N VAL A 614 15.64 35.55 -0.85
CA VAL A 614 15.50 36.27 -2.13
C VAL A 614 14.13 35.98 -2.76
N GLU A 615 13.76 36.73 -3.81
CA GLU A 615 12.52 36.51 -4.56
C GLU A 615 12.70 35.43 -5.66
N PRO A 616 11.64 34.73 -6.12
CA PRO A 616 11.76 33.61 -7.07
C PRO A 616 12.22 33.98 -8.50
N ASN A 617 12.43 35.27 -8.78
CA ASN A 617 12.74 35.84 -10.08
C ASN A 617 14.21 36.30 -10.23
N CYS A 618 15.06 36.10 -9.22
CA CYS A 618 16.47 36.51 -9.31
C CYS A 618 17.26 35.65 -10.29
N SER A 619 18.29 36.23 -10.89
CA SER A 619 19.18 35.55 -11.84
C SER A 619 20.11 34.52 -11.17
N SER A 620 20.63 33.57 -11.97
CA SER A 620 21.68 32.62 -11.53
C SER A 620 22.82 33.28 -10.75
N LEU A 621 23.32 34.44 -11.22
CA LEU A 621 24.41 35.15 -10.56
C LEU A 621 24.03 35.66 -9.16
N GLU A 622 22.78 36.11 -8.99
CA GLU A 622 22.22 36.54 -7.69
C GLU A 622 21.95 35.34 -6.76
N LEU A 623 21.49 34.21 -7.29
CA LEU A 623 21.33 32.96 -6.53
C LEU A 623 22.68 32.44 -6.03
N LYS A 624 23.71 32.39 -6.89
CA LYS A 624 25.10 32.06 -6.50
C LYS A 624 25.65 33.04 -5.45
N ALA A 625 25.31 34.33 -5.52
CA ALA A 625 25.70 35.32 -4.52
C ALA A 625 24.99 35.13 -3.17
N ALA A 626 23.67 34.93 -3.18
CA ALA A 626 22.86 34.68 -2.00
C ALA A 626 23.28 33.37 -1.29
N PHE A 627 23.55 32.30 -2.04
CA PHE A 627 24.09 31.05 -1.51
C PHE A 627 25.44 31.26 -0.82
N ARG A 628 26.40 31.93 -1.48
CA ARG A 628 27.71 32.24 -0.89
C ARG A 628 27.60 33.11 0.38
N ALA A 629 26.60 33.98 0.47
CA ALA A 629 26.29 34.72 1.70
C ALA A 629 25.69 33.81 2.79
N LYS A 630 24.76 32.91 2.44
CA LYS A 630 24.11 31.99 3.37
C LYS A 630 25.06 30.95 3.95
N VAL A 631 25.94 30.37 3.13
CA VAL A 631 26.97 29.44 3.59
C VAL A 631 27.91 30.13 4.60
N LYS A 632 28.32 31.38 4.34
CA LYS A 632 29.10 32.18 5.30
C LYS A 632 28.34 32.54 6.58
N GLN A 633 27.00 32.69 6.51
CA GLN A 633 26.16 32.93 7.70
C GLN A 633 26.16 31.72 8.65
N TYR A 634 26.11 30.49 8.10
CA TYR A 634 26.17 29.26 8.91
C TYR A 634 27.61 28.88 9.29
N HIS A 635 28.57 29.07 8.39
CA HIS A 635 29.98 28.68 8.53
C HIS A 635 30.93 29.88 8.36
N PRO A 636 31.07 30.74 9.37
CA PRO A 636 31.93 31.93 9.29
C PRO A 636 33.43 31.59 9.15
N ASP A 637 33.83 30.36 9.50
CA ASP A 637 35.21 29.90 9.52
C ASP A 637 35.70 29.22 8.23
N VAL A 638 34.87 29.09 7.17
CA VAL A 638 35.24 28.43 5.88
C VAL A 638 36.56 28.93 5.26
N ASN A 639 36.90 30.21 5.49
CA ASN A 639 38.13 30.83 5.00
C ASN A 639 39.35 30.63 5.93
N ARG A 640 39.18 30.04 7.13
CA ARG A 640 40.28 29.61 8.00
C ARG A 640 40.73 28.20 7.61
N GLU A 641 42.00 27.92 7.81
CA GLU A 641 42.57 26.60 7.51
C GLU A 641 42.79 25.84 8.81
N GLY A 642 42.17 24.66 8.96
CA GLY A 642 42.46 23.80 10.11
C GLY A 642 41.49 22.66 10.45
N SER A 643 40.23 22.67 10.01
CA SER A 643 39.27 21.60 10.36
C SER A 643 38.83 20.75 9.16
N SER A 644 38.43 19.50 9.44
CA SER A 644 38.01 18.54 8.41
C SER A 644 36.70 18.93 7.71
N SER A 645 35.83 19.68 8.38
CA SER A 645 34.60 20.26 7.79
C SER A 645 34.92 21.32 6.72
N ASP A 646 35.99 22.11 6.91
CA ASP A 646 36.34 23.20 6.00
C ASP A 646 36.81 22.64 4.64
N VAL A 647 37.59 21.55 4.66
CA VAL A 647 38.08 20.87 3.46
C VAL A 647 36.94 20.29 2.63
N MET A 648 35.93 19.67 3.27
CA MET A 648 34.78 19.11 2.56
C MET A 648 33.94 20.20 1.91
N ILE A 649 33.65 21.30 2.62
CA ILE A 649 32.86 22.42 2.07
C ILE A 649 33.59 23.13 0.93
N ARG A 650 34.92 23.34 1.04
CA ARG A 650 35.73 23.89 -0.07
C ARG A 650 35.70 22.97 -1.30
N ARG A 651 35.87 21.65 -1.14
CA ARG A 651 35.80 20.69 -2.25
C ARG A 651 34.44 20.66 -2.94
N ILE A 652 33.34 20.74 -2.17
CA ILE A 652 31.98 20.83 -2.74
C ILE A 652 31.80 22.12 -3.56
N ILE A 653 32.31 23.26 -3.08
CA ILE A 653 32.28 24.52 -3.84
C ILE A 653 33.11 24.44 -5.12
N GLN A 654 34.32 23.84 -5.06
CA GLN A 654 35.16 23.66 -6.25
C GLN A 654 34.52 22.70 -7.27
N ALA A 655 33.94 21.58 -6.83
CA ALA A 655 33.22 20.65 -7.71
C ALA A 655 32.04 21.35 -8.41
N TYR A 656 31.27 22.19 -7.70
CA TYR A 656 30.20 23.00 -8.30
C TYR A 656 30.73 24.03 -9.31
N GLU A 657 31.86 24.66 -9.03
CA GLU A 657 32.48 25.65 -9.92
C GLU A 657 33.14 25.01 -11.16
N VAL A 658 33.45 23.71 -11.14
CA VAL A 658 33.80 22.92 -12.34
C VAL A 658 32.53 22.48 -13.08
N LEU A 659 31.63 21.74 -12.42
CA LEU A 659 30.42 21.16 -13.03
C LEU A 659 29.45 22.18 -13.62
N THR A 660 29.51 23.46 -13.22
CA THR A 660 28.70 24.54 -13.83
C THR A 660 29.38 25.28 -15.00
N ASN A 661 30.55 24.82 -15.46
CA ASN A 661 31.25 25.34 -16.64
C ASN A 661 31.45 24.30 -17.76
N THR A 662 31.41 23.00 -17.47
CA THR A 662 31.57 21.90 -18.45
C THR A 662 30.22 21.40 -18.96
N SER A 663 30.11 21.02 -20.24
CA SER A 663 28.86 20.51 -20.82
C SER A 663 28.68 18.99 -20.67
N ARG A 664 27.42 18.53 -20.70
CA ARG A 664 27.05 17.10 -20.63
C ARG A 664 27.67 16.24 -21.76
N ALA A 665 28.10 16.84 -22.87
CA ALA A 665 28.77 16.12 -23.96
C ALA A 665 30.24 15.82 -23.64
N GLU A 666 30.97 16.82 -23.13
CA GLU A 666 32.40 16.70 -22.80
C GLU A 666 32.67 15.67 -21.69
N ILE A 667 31.73 15.52 -20.75
CA ILE A 667 31.78 14.52 -19.66
C ILE A 667 31.52 13.08 -20.16
N ILE A 668 30.88 12.90 -21.32
CA ILE A 668 30.41 11.58 -21.81
C ILE A 668 31.20 11.07 -23.01
N GLU A 669 31.71 11.94 -23.90
CA GLU A 669 32.53 11.52 -25.06
C GLU A 669 34.02 11.33 -24.71
N GLY A 670 34.45 11.71 -23.51
CA GLY A 670 35.80 11.43 -23.01
C GLY A 670 35.96 9.99 -22.53
N GLU A 671 36.42 9.08 -23.40
CA GLU A 671 36.99 7.81 -22.96
C GLU A 671 38.24 8.10 -22.10
N CYS A 672 38.18 7.84 -20.79
CA CYS A 672 39.25 8.13 -19.83
C CYS A 672 40.48 7.22 -20.00
N LEU A 673 41.23 7.45 -21.07
CA LEU A 673 42.51 6.81 -21.38
C LEU A 673 43.65 7.66 -20.82
N ASP A 674 44.16 7.24 -19.65
CA ASP A 674 45.21 7.84 -18.82
C ASP A 674 44.78 9.08 -17.99
N PRO A 675 44.71 9.01 -16.64
CA PRO A 675 44.23 10.11 -15.80
C PRO A 675 45.17 11.33 -15.68
N PHE A 676 46.44 11.23 -16.08
CA PHE A 676 47.47 12.18 -15.62
C PHE A 676 47.66 13.45 -16.47
N ASP A 677 47.03 13.56 -17.64
CA ASP A 677 47.12 14.74 -18.52
C ASP A 677 45.89 15.68 -18.46
N ASN A 678 44.79 15.32 -17.77
CA ASN A 678 43.58 16.15 -17.71
C ASN A 678 43.05 16.40 -16.26
N PRO A 679 43.19 17.63 -15.71
CA PRO A 679 42.73 17.98 -14.35
C PRO A 679 41.24 17.78 -14.10
N GLU A 680 40.41 17.81 -15.14
CA GLU A 680 38.96 17.63 -15.05
C GLU A 680 38.59 16.19 -14.68
N CYS A 681 39.41 15.22 -15.09
CA CYS A 681 39.28 13.82 -14.69
C CYS A 681 39.81 13.57 -13.27
N GLU A 682 40.93 14.21 -12.87
CA GLU A 682 41.46 14.12 -11.50
C GLU A 682 40.42 14.57 -10.47
N ALA A 683 39.71 15.68 -10.74
CA ALA A 683 38.64 16.18 -9.88
C ALA A 683 37.46 15.20 -9.71
N LEU A 684 37.17 14.40 -10.74
CA LEU A 684 36.07 13.42 -10.75
C LEU A 684 36.48 12.09 -10.10
N ASP A 685 37.69 11.59 -10.35
CA ASP A 685 38.18 10.34 -9.73
C ASP A 685 38.38 10.53 -8.22
N VAL A 686 38.87 11.69 -7.78
CA VAL A 686 38.94 12.10 -6.35
C VAL A 686 37.55 12.25 -5.70
N PHE A 687 36.47 12.31 -6.48
CA PHE A 687 35.09 12.37 -6.01
C PHE A 687 34.44 10.98 -5.88
N VAL A 688 34.88 10.01 -6.68
CA VAL A 688 34.25 8.68 -6.83
C VAL A 688 35.06 7.54 -6.20
N ASN A 689 36.38 7.57 -6.29
CA ASN A 689 37.26 6.46 -5.90
C ASN A 689 38.08 6.75 -4.62
N GLU A 690 38.25 5.71 -3.80
CA GLU A 690 38.80 5.84 -2.45
C GLU A 690 40.32 6.13 -2.43
N VAL A 691 40.71 7.30 -1.91
CA VAL A 691 42.12 7.65 -1.65
C VAL A 691 42.43 7.54 -0.15
N LEU A 692 43.28 6.59 0.21
CA LEU A 692 43.91 6.51 1.53
C LEU A 692 45.26 7.26 1.54
N CYS A 693 45.57 7.89 2.68
CA CYS A 693 46.83 8.57 3.00
C CYS A 693 47.23 9.79 2.13
N PHE A 694 47.22 10.99 2.75
CA PHE A 694 48.40 11.85 2.63
C PHE A 694 48.70 12.61 3.93
N GLY A 695 49.97 12.60 4.35
CA GLY A 695 50.42 13.31 5.54
C GLY A 695 51.90 13.08 5.80
N LYS A 696 52.70 14.16 5.90
CA LYS A 696 54.18 14.17 5.95
C LYS A 696 54.80 13.61 7.26
N ARG A 697 54.15 12.61 7.89
CA ARG A 697 54.58 11.96 9.15
C ARG A 697 54.28 10.45 9.22
N CYS A 698 53.53 9.88 8.28
CA CYS A 698 53.32 8.44 8.21
C CYS A 698 54.57 7.80 7.57
N SER A 699 55.30 6.96 8.31
CA SER A 699 56.53 6.32 7.82
C SER A 699 56.24 4.97 7.13
N TYR A 700 57.23 4.47 6.39
CA TYR A 700 57.16 3.24 5.58
C TYR A 700 56.87 1.88 6.28
N PRO A 701 56.90 1.66 7.62
CA PRO A 701 56.70 0.33 8.20
C PRO A 701 55.38 -0.37 7.83
N CYS A 702 54.27 0.36 7.73
CA CYS A 702 52.93 -0.25 7.58
C CYS A 702 52.75 -1.05 6.28
N PHE A 703 53.48 -0.68 5.22
CA PHE A 703 53.50 -1.45 3.97
C PHE A 703 54.31 -2.74 4.10
N LYS A 704 55.41 -2.73 4.86
CA LYS A 704 56.30 -3.89 5.03
C LYS A 704 55.66 -5.06 5.80
N THR A 705 54.61 -4.82 6.59
CA THR A 705 53.88 -5.87 7.31
C THR A 705 52.74 -6.49 6.49
N ALA A 706 52.32 -5.88 5.37
CA ALA A 706 51.14 -6.30 4.61
C ALA A 706 51.28 -6.16 3.09
N SER A 707 52.50 -6.26 2.54
CA SER A 707 52.81 -6.03 1.11
C SER A 707 52.18 -7.01 0.11
N HIS A 708 51.35 -7.95 0.57
CA HIS A 708 50.53 -8.84 -0.26
C HIS A 708 49.09 -8.32 -0.43
N VAL A 709 48.67 -7.30 0.35
CA VAL A 709 47.31 -6.72 0.33
C VAL A 709 47.29 -5.35 -0.36
N PHE A 710 48.43 -4.67 -0.45
CA PHE A 710 48.56 -3.33 -1.01
C PHE A 710 49.51 -3.29 -2.20
N SER A 711 49.12 -2.59 -3.27
CA SER A 711 50.05 -2.10 -4.28
C SER A 711 50.46 -0.67 -3.95
N CYS A 712 51.67 -0.26 -4.34
CA CYS A 712 52.19 1.08 -4.10
C CYS A 712 52.64 1.70 -5.42
N ASP A 713 52.23 2.94 -5.69
CA ASP A 713 52.61 3.66 -6.91
C ASP A 713 53.98 4.39 -6.78
N SER A 714 54.41 5.02 -7.88
CA SER A 714 55.66 5.78 -7.95
C SER A 714 55.67 7.08 -7.11
N THR A 715 54.52 7.50 -6.58
CA THR A 715 54.40 8.65 -5.65
C THR A 715 54.46 8.23 -4.17
N GLY A 716 54.31 6.93 -3.90
CA GLY A 716 54.27 6.36 -2.54
C GLY A 716 52.85 6.19 -1.98
N THR A 717 51.82 6.24 -2.82
CA THR A 717 50.43 6.01 -2.41
C THR A 717 50.12 4.52 -2.44
N ALA A 718 49.56 3.99 -1.35
CA ALA A 718 49.29 2.56 -1.18
C ALA A 718 47.80 2.24 -1.33
N ARG A 719 47.43 1.52 -2.39
CA ARG A 719 46.05 1.11 -2.72
C ARG A 719 45.80 -0.33 -2.28
N ALA A 720 44.70 -0.57 -1.56
CA ALA A 720 44.30 -1.93 -1.17
C ALA A 720 43.76 -2.69 -2.39
N MET A 721 44.22 -3.91 -2.62
CA MET A 721 43.78 -4.76 -3.74
C MET A 721 42.77 -5.81 -3.26
N SER A 722 41.54 -5.40 -2.97
CA SER A 722 40.46 -6.34 -2.67
C SER A 722 39.83 -6.88 -3.97
N GLN A 723 39.82 -8.20 -4.13
CA GLN A 723 39.06 -8.92 -5.18
C GLN A 723 37.94 -9.78 -4.60
N GLY A 724 37.16 -9.22 -3.67
CA GLY A 724 35.85 -9.74 -3.29
C GLY A 724 35.82 -10.70 -2.10
N ARG A 725 34.67 -11.35 -1.94
CA ARG A 725 34.22 -11.99 -0.68
C ARG A 725 35.17 -13.10 -0.21
N GLY A 726 35.90 -12.82 0.87
CA GLY A 726 36.74 -13.79 1.58
C GLY A 726 37.94 -13.15 2.30
N GLU A 727 38.49 -12.07 1.72
CA GLU A 727 39.74 -11.45 2.20
C GLU A 727 39.52 -10.24 3.15
N ASP A 728 38.28 -9.77 3.35
CA ASP A 728 38.00 -8.56 4.14
C ASP A 728 38.60 -8.60 5.55
N TYR A 729 38.62 -9.77 6.21
CA TYR A 729 39.27 -9.93 7.52
C TYR A 729 40.79 -9.62 7.46
N ARG A 730 41.48 -9.97 6.37
CA ARG A 730 42.90 -9.68 6.16
C ARG A 730 43.11 -8.19 5.90
N VAL A 731 42.26 -7.56 5.08
CA VAL A 731 42.27 -6.12 4.85
C VAL A 731 42.03 -5.36 6.16
N GLN A 732 40.98 -5.70 6.91
CA GLN A 732 40.70 -5.10 8.23
C GLN A 732 41.86 -5.30 9.21
N SER A 733 42.45 -6.50 9.26
CA SER A 733 43.57 -6.84 10.15
C SER A 733 44.84 -6.06 9.79
N ALA A 734 45.11 -5.82 8.52
CA ALA A 734 46.22 -5.00 8.05
C ALA A 734 45.97 -3.50 8.30
N VAL A 735 44.78 -2.99 7.98
CA VAL A 735 44.38 -1.58 8.25
C VAL A 735 44.40 -1.26 9.74
N ASN A 736 44.06 -2.22 10.61
CA ASN A 736 44.15 -2.06 12.06
C ASN A 736 45.59 -1.98 12.62
N GLN A 737 46.62 -2.32 11.82
CA GLN A 737 48.02 -2.12 12.19
C GLN A 737 48.54 -0.71 11.82
N CYS A 738 47.78 0.05 11.03
CA CYS A 738 48.14 1.41 10.65
C CYS A 738 47.74 2.44 11.73
N PRO A 739 48.53 3.51 11.96
CA PRO A 739 48.13 4.60 12.84
C PRO A 739 46.84 5.28 12.33
N ARG A 740 45.83 5.41 13.19
CA ARG A 740 44.51 6.00 12.85
C ARG A 740 44.59 7.40 12.23
N SER A 741 45.66 8.16 12.49
CA SER A 741 45.91 9.48 11.89
C SER A 741 46.32 9.45 10.41
N CYS A 742 46.58 8.27 9.84
CA CYS A 742 46.88 8.10 8.41
C CYS A 742 45.65 7.62 7.61
N ILE A 743 44.56 7.23 8.30
CA ILE A 743 43.38 6.59 7.69
C ILE A 743 42.24 7.61 7.57
N HIS A 744 41.75 7.84 6.36
CA HIS A 744 40.53 8.60 6.08
C HIS A 744 39.47 7.66 5.50
N TYR A 745 38.26 7.72 6.05
CA TYR A 745 37.09 6.97 5.56
C TYR A 745 36.07 7.92 4.95
N VAL A 746 35.55 7.57 3.78
CA VAL A 746 34.26 8.07 3.30
C VAL A 746 33.19 7.08 3.78
N THR A 747 32.11 7.55 4.39
CA THR A 747 31.03 6.65 4.82
C THR A 747 30.10 6.31 3.65
N PRO A 748 29.49 5.11 3.61
CA PRO A 748 28.52 4.74 2.56
C PRO A 748 27.39 5.77 2.39
N SER A 749 26.93 6.36 3.50
CA SER A 749 25.94 7.45 3.46
C SER A 749 26.45 8.69 2.71
N GLN A 750 27.72 9.08 2.88
CA GLN A 750 28.31 10.21 2.15
C GLN A 750 28.44 9.91 0.66
N ARG A 751 28.78 8.67 0.29
CA ARG A 751 28.83 8.22 -1.11
C ARG A 751 27.46 8.34 -1.79
N ILE A 752 26.40 7.82 -1.18
CA ILE A 752 25.02 7.90 -1.72
C ILE A 752 24.61 9.37 -1.95
N ILE A 753 24.95 10.28 -1.03
CA ILE A 753 24.64 11.72 -1.18
C ILE A 753 25.42 12.37 -2.34
N LEU A 754 26.63 11.89 -2.65
CA LEU A 754 27.42 12.37 -3.79
C LEU A 754 26.87 11.84 -5.12
N GLU A 755 26.40 10.59 -5.13
CA GLU A 755 25.71 9.97 -6.28
C GLU A 755 24.36 10.68 -6.54
N GLU A 756 23.52 10.90 -5.51
CA GLU A 756 22.27 11.70 -5.60
C GLU A 756 22.50 13.14 -6.11
N LEU A 757 23.60 13.78 -5.72
CA LEU A 757 23.98 15.12 -6.19
C LEU A 757 24.37 15.13 -7.67
N LEU A 758 25.02 14.06 -8.15
CA LEU A 758 25.45 13.94 -9.54
C LEU A 758 24.25 13.72 -10.47
N ASP A 759 23.34 12.80 -10.11
CA ASP A 759 22.11 12.53 -10.87
C ASP A 759 21.21 13.77 -10.94
N SER A 760 21.06 14.50 -9.83
CA SER A 760 20.28 15.75 -9.78
C SER A 760 20.81 16.88 -10.69
N VAL A 761 22.11 16.86 -11.02
CA VAL A 761 22.75 17.79 -11.96
C VAL A 761 22.64 17.30 -13.42
N LEU A 762 22.70 15.98 -13.64
CA LEU A 762 22.71 15.41 -14.99
C LEU A 762 21.32 15.34 -15.64
N ASP A 763 20.24 15.21 -14.84
CA ASP A 763 18.91 14.85 -15.34
C ASP A 763 17.90 16.03 -15.45
N LYS A 764 18.28 17.25 -15.02
CA LYS A 764 17.46 18.46 -15.20
C LYS A 764 18.03 19.41 -16.28
N PRO A 765 17.18 20.07 -17.10
CA PRO A 765 17.63 21.17 -17.95
C PRO A 765 18.10 22.35 -17.08
N TYR A 766 19.18 23.02 -17.49
CA TYR A 766 19.85 24.04 -16.68
C TYR A 766 19.03 25.34 -16.62
N ASP A 767 18.24 25.54 -15.56
CA ASP A 767 17.48 26.76 -15.31
C ASP A 767 17.62 27.28 -13.85
N CYS A 768 17.07 28.48 -13.60
CA CYS A 768 17.13 29.14 -12.28
C CYS A 768 16.25 28.48 -11.19
N SER A 769 15.45 27.46 -11.53
CA SER A 769 14.65 26.66 -10.59
C SER A 769 15.44 25.43 -10.12
N ALA A 770 16.04 24.70 -11.06
CA ALA A 770 16.96 23.60 -10.76
C ALA A 770 18.17 24.10 -9.95
N GLU A 771 18.76 25.24 -10.32
CA GLU A 771 19.84 25.85 -9.55
C GLU A 771 19.38 26.26 -8.13
N ALA A 772 18.18 26.82 -7.96
CA ALA A 772 17.69 27.18 -6.63
C ALA A 772 17.48 25.96 -5.73
N GLU A 773 16.89 24.88 -6.23
CA GLU A 773 16.72 23.62 -5.49
C GLU A 773 18.07 22.99 -5.07
N LEU A 774 19.06 22.99 -5.97
CA LEU A 774 20.40 22.50 -5.68
C LEU A 774 21.09 23.34 -4.59
N LEU A 775 21.03 24.67 -4.68
CA LEU A 775 21.59 25.57 -3.66
C LEU A 775 20.85 25.44 -2.31
N TYR A 776 19.55 25.13 -2.31
CA TYR A 776 18.78 24.78 -1.11
C TYR A 776 19.26 23.46 -0.49
N ALA A 777 19.41 22.40 -1.29
CA ALA A 777 19.89 21.09 -0.81
C ALA A 777 21.29 21.22 -0.18
N LEU A 778 22.17 21.99 -0.82
CA LEU A 778 23.52 22.29 -0.31
C LEU A 778 23.48 23.11 1.00
N ILE A 779 22.57 24.09 1.15
CA ILE A 779 22.39 24.82 2.43
C ILE A 779 21.87 23.92 3.53
N VAL A 780 20.84 23.11 3.26
CA VAL A 780 20.26 22.17 4.24
C VAL A 780 21.32 21.16 4.69
N LYS A 781 22.15 20.66 3.77
CA LYS A 781 23.26 19.75 4.10
C LYS A 781 24.36 20.44 4.91
N ALA A 782 24.75 21.67 4.54
CA ALA A 782 25.72 22.46 5.30
C ALA A 782 25.22 22.77 6.72
N GLN A 783 23.92 23.02 6.90
CA GLN A 783 23.29 23.22 8.22
C GLN A 783 23.28 21.91 9.05
N PHE A 784 23.01 20.77 8.41
CA PHE A 784 23.03 19.45 9.06
C PHE A 784 24.42 19.11 9.63
N GLU A 785 25.48 19.26 8.83
CA GLU A 785 26.84 18.96 9.30
C GLU A 785 27.35 19.98 10.35
N ASN A 786 26.94 21.25 10.28
CA ASN A 786 27.22 22.23 11.36
C ASN A 786 26.69 21.75 12.71
N ASN A 787 25.44 21.26 12.73
CA ASN A 787 24.82 20.70 13.93
C ASN A 787 25.54 19.42 14.39
N ARG A 788 26.08 18.61 13.47
CA ARG A 788 26.81 17.37 13.77
C ARG A 788 28.17 17.62 14.43
N TYR A 789 28.88 18.70 14.05
CA TYR A 789 30.20 19.04 14.61
C TYR A 789 30.18 19.97 15.82
N ARG A 790 29.01 20.51 16.22
CA ARG A 790 28.81 21.25 17.47
C ARG A 790 28.93 20.35 18.71
N LYS A 791 30.16 20.05 19.11
CA LYS A 791 30.44 19.47 20.44
C LYS A 791 29.79 20.34 21.54
N PRO A 792 29.07 19.76 22.51
CA PRO A 792 28.57 20.53 23.64
C PRO A 792 29.75 21.14 24.40
N LYS A 793 29.67 22.44 24.71
CA LYS A 793 30.68 23.11 25.55
C LYS A 793 30.68 22.46 26.93
N LYS A 794 31.74 21.72 27.28
CA LYS A 794 31.97 21.29 28.65
C LYS A 794 32.01 22.54 29.55
N LYS A 795 31.06 22.68 30.47
CA LYS A 795 31.27 23.54 31.64
C LYS A 795 32.42 22.94 32.45
N GLN A 796 33.38 23.76 32.86
CA GLN A 796 34.26 23.38 33.97
C GLN A 796 33.45 23.43 35.29
N PRO A 797 33.81 22.61 36.30
CA PRO A 797 33.13 22.63 37.58
C PRO A 797 33.61 23.82 38.41
N GLU A 798 32.74 24.81 38.62
CA GLU A 798 32.88 25.74 39.74
C GLU A 798 32.08 25.20 40.93
N SER A 799 32.69 25.25 42.11
CA SER A 799 32.13 24.72 43.35
C SER A 799 31.21 25.73 44.04
N SER A 800 29.94 25.38 44.25
CA SER A 800 29.20 25.75 45.47
C SER A 800 27.90 24.94 45.58
N SER A 801 27.34 24.90 46.78
CA SER A 801 26.21 24.05 47.14
C SER A 801 24.85 24.63 46.75
N LYS A 802 23.93 23.73 46.36
CA LYS A 802 22.60 23.56 47.00
C LYS A 802 21.86 22.34 46.44
N HIS A 803 21.17 21.62 47.32
CA HIS A 803 20.06 20.73 46.93
C HIS A 803 18.92 21.57 46.34
N VAL A 804 18.15 20.98 45.42
CA VAL A 804 16.71 20.69 45.59
C VAL A 804 16.38 19.51 44.68
N ASP A 805 15.79 18.45 45.21
CA ASP A 805 15.20 17.35 44.46
C ASP A 805 13.83 17.76 43.89
N TRP A 806 13.46 17.31 42.69
CA TRP A 806 12.06 17.11 42.32
C TRP A 806 11.90 15.89 41.40
N LEU A 807 10.72 15.27 41.56
CA LEU A 807 10.16 14.11 40.85
C LEU A 807 10.11 14.31 39.33
#